data_AF-A0AAD4EUQ4-F1
#
_entry.id   AF-A0AAD4EUQ4-F1
#
_cell.length_a   1.000
_cell.length_b   1.000
_cell.length_c   1.000
_cell.angle_alpha   90.00
_cell.angle_beta   90.00
_cell.angle_gamma   90.00
#
_symmetry.space_group_name_H-M   'P 1'
#
loop_
_entity.id
_entity.type
_entity.pdbx_description
1 polymer ?
#
loop_
_entity_poly.entity_id
_entity_poly.type
_entity_poly.pdbx_seq_one_letter_code
_entity_poly.pdbx_strand_id
1 'polypeptide(L)'
;MNFQSRSSSLSAVPQLVRRPSVSSRLSSAVSIAERGETQDGGGIAAQHQIEEEIAKIKRYEDAAREQLRRKARRKRQAGLYGAGQSDWRQRIREAYDAAQGWIVVTIIGAAIGLNAAFLNIITEWLADIKLGYCSTKFYLNEDFCCWGEDNGSIAPVSGVTLFALTAATLVKSYAPYAAGSGISEIKCIIAGFVMKGFLGLWTLIIKSLALPLAIGSGLSVGKEGPSVHYAVCTGNVISRLFAKYRRNASKTREVLSACAAAGVAVAFGSPIGGVLFSLEEMSSYFPLKTLWRSYFCALVATAVLAAMNPFRTGQLVMFQVKYDRSWHFFEVLFYIILGVFGGLYGAFVMKWNLRVQAFRKKYLTNYAILEATLLAVATAIVCYPNAFLRIEMTESMKVLFRECEGAEDYHGLCDADHRFGNVVSLILATVIRIFFVIISYGCKVPAGIFVPSMAIGASFGRTVGIIVQAIHEANPKSVFFSSCEPDVPCITPGTYAFLGAAAALSGIMHITVSVVVIMFELTGALTYILPTMIVVGVTKAVSELCGKGGIADRMIWFSGFPYLDHKEEHNFGVPVSQAMISDVVSIPSTGMTLKTVERLLTNDSYQGFPIVEDETTRILVGYIGRTELRYAVDRAKRERTLSPLAKCNFAVTAANTAASATTPMLHPSTPSTPLDYATSTATTIDFTPYIDTTPLTVHPRLPLETVMELFRKIGPRVILIEHRGRLAGLVTVKDCLKYQIKAEAAEEQQQQEHQLGLHFHGEDGGGEDVLQRRRRRRLEEEEGQERVWGMIKAAAGWVSDTVSSVREVRNQVTWRPNILIMAIGIIQNSVLTGSPFAYRANIDTNRFDDLVVALKDALGPCSGLTSDDVDVGHLSRLMRDYDSDPREWSKFAMGDESRGYTRNLVDEGNGKSNLLVLVWSPGKGSPIHDHGNAHCLMKILRGDLTETRYAFPEGEGEKPMQVISEKVHKENEVAYMADELGVHRVSNQGSDFAVSLHLYTPPNVAKGGCHIFNAETGKKSHIKNCGYYSAYGKKL
;
A
#
# COMPACT_ATOMS: atom_id res chain seq x y z
N MET A 1 12.94 5.45 -85.77
CA MET A 1 11.57 4.90 -85.76
C MET A 1 10.90 5.35 -84.48
N ASN A 2 9.80 6.10 -84.63
CA ASN A 2 9.07 6.83 -83.61
C ASN A 2 8.30 5.90 -82.66
N PHE A 3 8.24 6.24 -81.37
CA PHE A 3 7.16 5.78 -80.50
C PHE A 3 6.51 6.99 -79.81
N GLN A 4 5.22 7.16 -80.11
CA GLN A 4 4.35 8.26 -79.69
C GLN A 4 3.97 8.16 -78.21
N SER A 5 4.06 9.31 -77.54
CA SER A 5 3.51 9.62 -76.22
C SER A 5 1.99 9.79 -76.27
N ARG A 6 1.27 9.11 -75.38
CA ARG A 6 -0.12 9.44 -75.04
C ARG A 6 -0.22 9.95 -73.60
N SER A 7 -1.00 11.01 -73.49
CA SER A 7 -1.21 11.95 -72.40
C SER A 7 -2.07 11.40 -71.27
N SER A 8 -1.70 11.74 -70.03
CA SER A 8 -2.57 11.67 -68.84
C SER A 8 -2.70 13.08 -68.24
N SER A 9 -3.94 13.52 -68.11
CA SER A 9 -4.36 14.79 -67.52
C SER A 9 -3.94 14.90 -66.05
N LEU A 10 -3.29 16.02 -65.71
CA LEU A 10 -2.96 16.41 -64.35
C LEU A 10 -4.23 16.70 -63.54
N SER A 11 -4.40 15.98 -62.43
CA SER A 11 -5.33 16.33 -61.35
C SER A 11 -4.59 17.15 -60.29
N ALA A 12 -5.20 18.26 -59.90
CA ALA A 12 -4.66 19.27 -59.00
C ALA A 12 -4.38 18.71 -57.59
N VAL A 13 -3.16 18.93 -57.11
CA VAL A 13 -2.74 18.71 -55.72
C VAL A 13 -3.30 19.83 -54.84
N PRO A 14 -3.91 19.56 -53.67
CA PRO A 14 -4.27 20.62 -52.73
C PRO A 14 -3.01 21.28 -52.17
N GLN A 15 -2.89 22.59 -52.35
CA GLN A 15 -1.79 23.39 -51.79
C GLN A 15 -1.74 23.26 -50.26
N LEU A 16 -0.60 22.81 -49.74
CA LEU A 16 -0.27 22.88 -48.32
C LEU A 16 -0.15 24.35 -47.91
N VAL A 17 -1.07 24.83 -47.08
CA VAL A 17 -0.92 26.09 -46.33
C VAL A 17 0.29 25.94 -45.39
N ARG A 18 1.34 26.71 -45.69
CA ARG A 18 2.62 26.77 -44.97
C ARG A 18 2.35 27.27 -43.54
N ARG A 19 2.62 26.42 -42.53
CA ARG A 19 2.58 26.84 -41.11
C ARG A 19 3.71 27.85 -40.82
N PRO A 20 3.47 28.90 -40.00
CA PRO A 20 4.53 29.81 -39.61
C PRO A 20 5.58 29.10 -38.75
N SER A 21 6.87 29.47 -38.93
CA SER A 21 8.00 28.94 -38.18
C SER A 21 7.96 29.35 -36.70
N VAL A 22 8.60 28.55 -35.84
CA VAL A 22 8.64 28.72 -34.37
C VAL A 22 9.18 30.10 -33.94
N SER A 23 10.03 30.71 -34.77
CA SER A 23 10.56 32.07 -34.56
C SER A 23 9.46 33.16 -34.59
N SER A 24 8.44 33.02 -35.44
CA SER A 24 7.34 34.00 -35.56
C SER A 24 6.35 34.00 -34.38
N ARG A 25 6.33 32.91 -33.58
CA ARG A 25 5.48 32.82 -32.38
C ARG A 25 6.14 33.41 -31.14
N LEU A 26 7.47 33.45 -31.13
CA LEU A 26 8.25 34.08 -30.07
C LEU A 26 8.22 35.60 -30.20
N SER A 27 8.24 36.15 -31.41
CA SER A 27 8.17 37.61 -31.62
C SER A 27 6.81 38.21 -31.26
N SER A 28 5.70 37.51 -31.50
CA SER A 28 4.37 38.00 -31.09
C SER A 28 4.15 37.90 -29.58
N ALA A 29 4.75 36.89 -28.91
CA ALA A 29 4.67 36.75 -27.46
C ALA A 29 5.51 37.81 -26.72
N VAL A 30 6.66 38.20 -27.28
CA VAL A 30 7.51 39.28 -26.75
C VAL A 30 6.85 40.66 -26.98
N SER A 31 6.20 40.86 -28.13
CA SER A 31 5.47 42.11 -28.42
C SER A 31 4.24 42.34 -27.53
N ILE A 32 3.60 41.28 -27.02
CA ILE A 32 2.47 41.39 -26.09
C ILE A 32 2.95 41.69 -24.66
N ALA A 33 4.17 41.28 -24.30
CA ALA A 33 4.77 41.58 -23.00
C ALA A 33 5.26 43.04 -22.84
N GLU A 34 5.44 43.77 -23.95
CA GLU A 34 5.87 45.18 -23.93
C GLU A 34 4.71 46.21 -23.81
N ARG A 35 3.44 45.77 -23.89
CA ARG A 35 2.29 46.65 -23.60
C ARG A 35 1.76 46.32 -22.21
N GLY A 36 2.37 46.96 -21.21
CA GLY A 36 1.89 46.92 -19.84
C GLY A 36 0.53 47.59 -19.69
N GLU A 37 -0.49 46.80 -19.41
CA GLU A 37 -1.64 47.22 -18.62
C GLU A 37 -1.87 46.20 -17.51
N THR A 38 -1.82 46.70 -16.28
CA THR A 38 -1.96 45.99 -15.02
C THR A 38 -3.37 45.42 -14.86
N GLN A 39 -3.53 44.09 -14.84
CA GLN A 39 -4.69 43.43 -14.22
C GLN A 39 -4.35 41.98 -13.77
N ASP A 40 -4.44 41.79 -12.45
CA ASP A 40 -4.53 40.57 -11.62
C ASP A 40 -3.84 39.25 -12.04
N GLY A 41 -2.92 38.81 -11.17
CA GLY A 41 -2.11 37.58 -11.23
C GLY A 41 -2.85 36.24 -11.08
N GLY A 42 -4.11 36.12 -11.51
CA GLY A 42 -4.88 34.87 -11.51
C GLY A 42 -4.82 34.07 -12.83
N GLY A 43 -4.45 34.70 -13.96
CA GLY A 43 -4.62 34.12 -15.29
C GLY A 43 -3.62 33.02 -15.68
N ILE A 44 -2.35 33.13 -15.29
CA ILE A 44 -1.29 32.21 -15.71
C ILE A 44 -1.39 30.85 -14.98
N ALA A 45 -1.76 30.87 -13.69
CA ALA A 45 -1.97 29.66 -12.90
C ALA A 45 -3.19 28.86 -13.40
N ALA A 46 -4.27 29.56 -13.77
CA ALA A 46 -5.48 28.94 -14.33
C ALA A 46 -5.24 28.35 -15.72
N GLN A 47 -4.51 29.05 -16.59
CA GLN A 47 -4.19 28.57 -17.94
C GLN A 47 -3.27 27.35 -17.91
N HIS A 48 -2.26 27.35 -17.03
CA HIS A 48 -1.39 26.20 -16.80
C HIS A 48 -2.15 25.01 -16.19
N GLN A 49 -3.09 25.26 -15.26
CA GLN A 49 -4.01 24.24 -14.74
C GLN A 49 -4.86 23.59 -15.85
N ILE A 50 -5.39 24.40 -16.78
CA ILE A 50 -6.23 23.93 -17.89
C ILE A 50 -5.42 23.10 -18.89
N GLU A 51 -4.23 23.55 -19.29
CA GLU A 51 -3.33 22.75 -20.16
C GLU A 51 -2.87 21.45 -19.47
N GLU A 52 -2.73 21.46 -18.15
CA GLU A 52 -2.32 20.34 -17.32
C GLU A 52 -3.44 19.30 -17.10
N GLU A 53 -4.70 19.74 -17.01
CA GLU A 53 -5.91 18.89 -17.04
C GLU A 53 -6.06 18.21 -18.41
N ILE A 54 -5.87 18.97 -19.50
CA ILE A 54 -5.92 18.48 -20.88
C ILE A 54 -4.81 17.43 -21.14
N ALA A 55 -3.60 17.62 -20.59
CA ALA A 55 -2.50 16.66 -20.72
C ALA A 55 -2.72 15.38 -19.89
N LYS A 56 -3.38 15.48 -18.73
CA LYS A 56 -3.72 14.32 -17.87
C LYS A 56 -4.80 13.43 -18.46
N ILE A 57 -5.73 13.98 -19.24
CA ILE A 57 -6.93 13.26 -19.71
C ILE A 57 -6.76 12.61 -21.08
N LYS A 58 -5.89 13.19 -21.93
CA LYS A 58 -5.38 12.50 -23.13
C LYS A 58 -4.69 11.15 -22.84
N ARG A 59 -4.37 10.85 -21.57
CA ARG A 59 -3.56 9.72 -21.09
C ARG A 59 -4.36 8.44 -20.77
N TYR A 60 -5.68 8.55 -20.59
CA TYR A 60 -6.59 7.42 -20.32
C TYR A 60 -7.61 7.22 -21.44
N GLU A 61 -8.09 8.31 -22.04
CA GLU A 61 -8.94 8.29 -23.25
C GLU A 61 -8.25 7.58 -24.43
N ASP A 62 -6.92 7.64 -24.50
CA ASP A 62 -6.13 6.93 -25.51
C ASP A 62 -6.08 5.41 -25.27
N ALA A 63 -6.34 4.85 -24.07
CA ALA A 63 -6.34 3.41 -23.86
C ALA A 63 -7.61 2.72 -24.41
N ALA A 64 -8.79 3.31 -24.14
CA ALA A 64 -10.07 2.89 -24.71
C ALA A 64 -10.14 3.18 -26.22
N ARG A 65 -9.69 4.37 -26.65
CA ARG A 65 -9.53 4.68 -28.09
C ARG A 65 -8.45 3.83 -28.76
N GLU A 66 -7.41 3.35 -28.07
CA GLU A 66 -6.41 2.43 -28.64
C GLU A 66 -6.99 1.01 -28.78
N GLN A 67 -7.85 0.53 -27.88
CA GLN A 67 -8.60 -0.72 -28.10
C GLN A 67 -9.58 -0.60 -29.27
N LEU A 68 -10.33 0.50 -29.39
CA LEU A 68 -11.20 0.79 -30.53
C LEU A 68 -10.40 0.98 -31.83
N ARG A 69 -9.26 1.69 -31.80
CA ARG A 69 -8.33 1.83 -32.94
C ARG A 69 -7.65 0.51 -33.28
N ARG A 70 -7.40 -0.39 -32.32
CA ARG A 70 -6.89 -1.75 -32.58
C ARG A 70 -7.98 -2.63 -33.19
N LYS A 71 -9.23 -2.54 -32.74
CA LYS A 71 -10.39 -3.18 -33.40
C LYS A 71 -10.59 -2.62 -34.82
N ALA A 72 -10.47 -1.31 -35.01
CA ALA A 72 -10.57 -0.66 -36.31
C ALA A 72 -9.37 -0.96 -37.23
N ARG A 73 -8.14 -1.04 -36.68
CA ARG A 73 -6.94 -1.51 -37.40
C ARG A 73 -7.05 -2.98 -37.77
N ARG A 74 -7.54 -3.85 -36.87
CA ARG A 74 -7.84 -5.27 -37.16
C ARG A 74 -8.92 -5.40 -38.23
N LYS A 75 -9.97 -4.58 -38.20
CA LYS A 75 -10.99 -4.50 -39.28
C LYS A 75 -10.40 -3.99 -40.60
N ARG A 76 -9.54 -2.98 -40.58
CA ARG A 76 -8.81 -2.51 -41.79
C ARG A 76 -7.83 -3.55 -42.31
N GLN A 77 -7.10 -4.25 -41.45
CA GLN A 77 -6.20 -5.35 -41.83
C GLN A 77 -6.98 -6.53 -42.41
N ALA A 78 -8.11 -6.91 -41.80
CA ALA A 78 -9.01 -7.93 -42.34
C ALA A 78 -9.59 -7.54 -43.72
N GLY A 79 -9.82 -6.25 -43.97
CA GLY A 79 -10.22 -5.74 -45.28
C GLY A 79 -9.08 -5.63 -46.31
N LEU A 80 -7.81 -5.56 -45.87
CA LEU A 80 -6.63 -5.52 -46.74
C LEU A 80 -6.10 -6.91 -47.13
N TYR A 81 -6.57 -7.99 -46.51
CA TYR A 81 -6.20 -9.36 -46.89
C TYR A 81 -6.71 -9.77 -48.29
N GLY A 82 -7.49 -8.91 -48.96
CA GLY A 82 -7.90 -9.08 -50.36
C GLY A 82 -6.96 -8.49 -51.41
N ALA A 83 -5.91 -7.74 -51.02
CA ALA A 83 -4.98 -7.13 -51.98
C ALA A 83 -3.53 -7.50 -51.63
N GLY A 84 -3.04 -8.56 -52.27
CA GLY A 84 -1.68 -9.07 -52.09
C GLY A 84 -0.61 -8.10 -52.62
N GLN A 85 0.07 -7.40 -51.71
CA GLN A 85 1.47 -6.99 -51.82
C GLN A 85 1.96 -6.52 -50.43
N SER A 86 2.62 -7.40 -49.67
CA SER A 86 3.20 -7.01 -48.37
C SER A 86 4.53 -6.28 -48.59
N ASP A 87 4.49 -4.96 -48.55
CA ASP A 87 5.65 -4.09 -48.67
C ASP A 87 6.61 -4.29 -47.47
N TRP A 88 7.91 -4.49 -47.73
CA TRP A 88 8.94 -4.78 -46.70
C TRP A 88 8.99 -3.69 -45.61
N ARG A 89 8.64 -2.45 -45.97
CA ARG A 89 8.51 -1.31 -45.05
C ARG A 89 7.43 -1.54 -44.00
N GLN A 90 6.35 -2.22 -44.35
CA GLN A 90 5.29 -2.57 -43.42
C GLN A 90 5.77 -3.63 -42.43
N ARG A 91 6.51 -4.65 -42.89
CA ARG A 91 7.12 -5.66 -42.00
C ARG A 91 8.13 -5.05 -41.02
N ILE A 92 8.96 -4.11 -41.46
CA ILE A 92 9.87 -3.38 -40.56
C ILE A 92 9.10 -2.54 -39.55
N ARG A 93 8.01 -1.90 -39.97
CA ARG A 93 7.20 -1.10 -39.04
C ARG A 93 6.47 -1.94 -38.01
N GLU A 94 6.00 -3.12 -38.40
CA GLU A 94 5.40 -4.12 -37.51
C GLU A 94 6.44 -4.70 -36.54
N ALA A 95 7.64 -5.01 -37.03
CA ALA A 95 8.77 -5.46 -36.21
C ALA A 95 9.22 -4.38 -35.21
N TYR A 96 9.31 -3.12 -35.64
CA TYR A 96 9.61 -1.99 -34.76
C TYR A 96 8.52 -1.79 -33.69
N ASP A 97 7.24 -1.84 -34.07
CA ASP A 97 6.13 -1.70 -33.12
C ASP A 97 6.12 -2.83 -32.06
N ALA A 98 6.57 -4.04 -32.43
CA ALA A 98 6.75 -5.17 -31.51
C ALA A 98 8.00 -5.01 -30.62
N ALA A 99 9.15 -4.63 -31.20
CA ALA A 99 10.44 -4.48 -30.52
C ALA A 99 10.53 -3.22 -29.64
N GLN A 100 9.73 -2.19 -29.92
CA GLN A 100 9.79 -0.90 -29.23
C GLN A 100 9.76 -1.01 -27.70
N GLY A 101 9.05 -2.01 -27.14
CA GLY A 101 9.04 -2.20 -25.69
C GLY A 101 10.36 -2.64 -25.11
N TRP A 102 11.06 -3.55 -25.78
CA TRP A 102 12.38 -3.99 -25.36
C TRP A 102 13.41 -2.89 -25.52
N ILE A 103 13.37 -2.14 -26.64
CA ILE A 103 14.27 -1.00 -26.89
C ILE A 103 14.14 0.06 -25.79
N VAL A 104 12.90 0.43 -25.42
CA VAL A 104 12.67 1.43 -24.38
C VAL A 104 13.19 0.94 -23.02
N VAL A 105 12.95 -0.33 -22.69
CA VAL A 105 13.44 -0.92 -21.43
C VAL A 105 14.96 -1.00 -21.39
N THR A 106 15.63 -1.31 -22.51
CA THR A 106 17.11 -1.29 -22.61
C THR A 106 17.68 0.10 -22.39
N ILE A 107 17.13 1.13 -23.07
CA ILE A 107 17.59 2.51 -22.93
C ILE A 107 17.41 3.00 -21.50
N ILE A 108 16.26 2.67 -20.89
CA ILE A 108 15.99 3.00 -19.48
C ILE A 108 16.97 2.29 -18.55
N GLY A 109 17.20 0.99 -18.71
CA GLY A 109 18.14 0.22 -17.90
C GLY A 109 19.56 0.80 -17.98
N ALA A 110 20.03 1.08 -19.20
CA ALA A 110 21.36 1.67 -19.42
C ALA A 110 21.49 3.06 -18.77
N ALA A 111 20.47 3.91 -18.89
CA ALA A 111 20.46 5.22 -18.24
C ALA A 111 20.43 5.10 -16.71
N ILE A 112 19.69 4.15 -16.14
CA ILE A 112 19.65 3.90 -14.69
C ILE A 112 21.04 3.44 -14.20
N GLY A 113 21.68 2.50 -14.89
CA GLY A 113 23.02 2.03 -14.57
C GLY A 113 24.08 3.13 -14.61
N LEU A 114 24.04 3.99 -15.64
CA LEU A 114 24.95 5.14 -15.75
C LEU A 114 24.73 6.18 -14.63
N ASN A 115 23.47 6.50 -14.31
CA ASN A 115 23.17 7.40 -13.20
C ASN A 115 23.64 6.83 -11.86
N ALA A 116 23.45 5.52 -11.63
CA ALA A 116 23.93 4.84 -10.42
C ALA A 116 25.46 4.87 -10.32
N ALA A 117 26.17 4.61 -11.43
CA ALA A 117 27.63 4.67 -11.46
C ALA A 117 28.15 6.08 -11.12
N PHE A 118 27.56 7.12 -11.72
CA PHE A 118 27.91 8.51 -11.44
C PHE A 118 27.66 8.89 -9.96
N LEU A 119 26.53 8.45 -9.40
CA LEU A 119 26.22 8.68 -7.99
C LEU A 119 27.21 7.97 -7.08
N ASN A 120 27.56 6.72 -7.36
CA ASN A 120 28.53 5.95 -6.57
C ASN A 120 29.91 6.64 -6.56
N ILE A 121 30.39 7.08 -7.72
CA ILE A 121 31.68 7.79 -7.84
C ILE A 121 31.67 9.09 -7.02
N ILE A 122 30.60 9.88 -7.10
CA ILE A 122 30.51 11.14 -6.36
C ILE A 122 30.33 10.90 -4.86
N THR A 123 29.54 9.90 -4.46
CA THR A 123 29.33 9.60 -3.04
C THR A 123 30.64 9.21 -2.37
N GLU A 124 31.43 8.34 -3.02
CA GLU A 124 32.72 7.89 -2.50
C GLU A 124 33.70 9.06 -2.41
N TRP A 125 33.86 9.83 -3.49
CA TRP A 125 34.73 11.01 -3.48
C TRP A 125 34.34 12.05 -2.41
N LEU A 126 33.04 12.32 -2.20
CA LEU A 126 32.58 13.22 -1.15
C LEU A 126 32.74 12.65 0.27
N ALA A 127 32.61 11.33 0.43
CA ALA A 127 32.82 10.65 1.69
C ALA A 127 34.30 10.68 2.10
N ASP A 128 35.23 10.54 1.14
CA ASP A 128 36.66 10.56 1.43
C ASP A 128 37.18 11.93 1.85
N ILE A 129 36.59 13.03 1.33
CA ILE A 129 36.89 14.40 1.79
C ILE A 129 36.64 14.55 3.32
N LYS A 130 35.81 13.70 3.92
CA LYS A 130 35.53 13.68 5.36
C LYS A 130 36.58 12.90 6.17
N LEU A 131 37.35 12.00 5.55
CA LEU A 131 38.39 11.23 6.22
C LEU A 131 39.77 11.93 6.13
N GLY A 132 40.04 12.60 5.01
CA GLY A 132 41.24 13.42 4.78
C GLY A 132 41.29 14.02 3.37
N TYR A 133 42.22 14.93 3.08
CA TYR A 133 42.44 15.42 1.70
C TYR A 133 43.88 15.14 1.23
N CYS A 134 44.00 14.63 0.00
CA CYS A 134 45.29 14.42 -0.65
C CYS A 134 45.88 15.77 -1.10
N SER A 135 47.03 16.16 -0.55
CA SER A 135 47.68 17.44 -0.88
C SER A 135 48.28 17.50 -2.29
N THR A 136 48.57 16.35 -2.91
CA THR A 136 49.29 16.26 -4.19
C THR A 136 48.38 16.15 -5.42
N LYS A 137 47.17 15.56 -5.32
CA LYS A 137 46.20 15.43 -6.43
C LYS A 137 44.75 15.43 -5.93
N PHE A 138 43.92 16.37 -6.41
CA PHE A 138 42.55 16.60 -5.93
C PHE A 138 41.52 15.47 -6.22
N TYR A 139 41.89 14.46 -7.00
CA TYR A 139 41.00 13.37 -7.44
C TYR A 139 41.36 12.00 -6.84
N LEU A 140 42.31 11.93 -5.89
CA LEU A 140 42.70 10.69 -5.20
C LEU A 140 42.16 10.65 -3.77
N ASN A 141 41.70 9.46 -3.36
CA ASN A 141 41.26 9.17 -1.99
C ASN A 141 42.47 9.03 -1.04
N GLU A 142 42.23 9.15 0.26
CA GLU A 142 43.27 9.04 1.31
C GLU A 142 43.99 7.69 1.26
N ASP A 143 43.26 6.58 1.19
CA ASP A 143 43.84 5.23 1.08
C ASP A 143 44.80 5.07 -0.11
N PHE A 144 44.57 5.82 -1.19
CA PHE A 144 45.43 5.81 -2.38
C PHE A 144 46.52 6.89 -2.36
N CYS A 145 46.37 7.94 -1.54
CA CYS A 145 47.31 9.05 -1.45
C CYS A 145 48.34 8.87 -0.31
N CYS A 146 47.94 8.22 0.78
CA CYS A 146 48.69 8.02 2.02
C CYS A 146 48.88 6.51 2.28
N TRP A 147 49.62 5.84 1.40
CA TRP A 147 50.01 4.45 1.62
C TRP A 147 51.06 4.40 2.75
N GLY A 148 50.62 4.23 4.00
CA GLY A 148 51.48 3.85 5.13
C GLY A 148 51.90 4.91 6.15
N GLU A 149 51.21 6.06 6.28
CA GLU A 149 51.44 7.01 7.39
C GLU A 149 50.13 7.48 8.03
N ASP A 150 49.91 7.10 9.29
CA ASP A 150 48.78 7.54 10.13
C ASP A 150 48.95 9.00 10.55
N ASN A 151 48.45 9.94 9.75
CA ASN A 151 48.31 11.34 10.15
C ASN A 151 46.83 11.73 10.17
N GLY A 152 46.16 11.43 11.30
CA GLY A 152 44.77 11.80 11.58
C GLY A 152 44.56 13.31 11.51
N SER A 153 44.16 13.81 10.34
CA SER A 153 43.76 15.19 10.15
C SER A 153 42.27 15.32 10.45
N ILE A 154 41.92 16.23 11.38
CA ILE A 154 40.53 16.59 11.67
C ILE A 154 39.90 17.10 10.37
N ALA A 155 38.94 16.37 9.79
CA ALA A 155 38.06 16.97 8.80
C ALA A 155 37.36 18.16 9.47
N PRO A 156 37.48 19.37 8.92
CA PRO A 156 36.96 20.53 9.62
C PRO A 156 35.43 20.38 9.69
N VAL A 157 34.87 20.52 10.90
CA VAL A 157 33.41 20.50 11.15
C VAL A 157 32.65 21.41 10.17
N SER A 158 33.33 22.42 9.63
CA SER A 158 32.84 23.29 8.56
C SER A 158 32.45 22.56 7.26
N GLY A 159 33.20 21.55 6.83
CA GLY A 159 32.94 20.80 5.58
C GLY A 159 31.66 19.96 5.67
N VAL A 160 31.49 19.23 6.77
CA VAL A 160 30.28 18.43 7.06
C VAL A 160 29.04 19.32 7.15
N THR A 161 29.16 20.46 7.83
CA THR A 161 28.06 21.43 7.97
C THR A 161 27.67 22.04 6.63
N LEU A 162 28.65 22.36 5.78
CA LEU A 162 28.43 22.91 4.45
C LEU A 162 27.71 21.92 3.54
N PHE A 163 28.07 20.63 3.57
CA PHE A 163 27.39 19.60 2.79
C PHE A 163 25.93 19.40 3.22
N ALA A 164 25.66 19.35 4.53
CA ALA A 164 24.29 19.28 5.03
C ALA A 164 23.46 20.53 4.67
N LEU A 165 24.07 21.72 4.78
CA LEU A 165 23.42 23.00 4.46
C LEU A 165 23.07 23.08 2.97
N THR A 166 24.00 22.73 2.10
CA THR A 166 23.81 22.74 0.64
C THR A 166 22.77 21.70 0.21
N ALA A 167 22.81 20.47 0.75
CA ALA A 167 21.80 19.46 0.46
C ALA A 167 20.39 19.91 0.87
N ALA A 168 20.23 20.43 2.10
CA ALA A 168 18.93 20.86 2.61
C ALA A 168 18.39 22.11 1.89
N THR A 169 19.25 23.06 1.52
CA THR A 169 18.86 24.25 0.73
C THR A 169 18.43 23.88 -0.68
N LEU A 170 19.15 22.98 -1.37
CA LEU A 170 18.77 22.50 -2.70
C LEU A 170 17.38 21.85 -2.69
N VAL A 171 17.12 20.96 -1.73
CA VAL A 171 15.82 20.28 -1.60
C VAL A 171 14.71 21.27 -1.23
N LYS A 172 14.91 22.12 -0.22
CA LYS A 172 13.86 23.03 0.25
C LYS A 172 13.51 24.11 -0.78
N SER A 173 14.49 24.65 -1.50
CA SER A 173 14.30 25.78 -2.41
C SER A 173 13.90 25.37 -3.83
N TYR A 174 14.46 24.28 -4.38
CA TYR A 174 14.25 23.91 -5.79
C TYR A 174 13.29 22.73 -5.98
N ALA A 175 13.38 21.68 -5.16
CA ALA A 175 12.55 20.48 -5.32
C ALA A 175 12.17 19.83 -3.98
N PRO A 176 11.14 20.34 -3.28
CA PRO A 176 10.70 19.80 -1.99
C PRO A 176 10.30 18.32 -2.04
N TYR A 177 9.81 17.86 -3.20
CA TYR A 177 9.47 16.47 -3.48
C TYR A 177 10.67 15.52 -3.55
N ALA A 178 11.91 16.04 -3.57
CA ALA A 178 13.12 15.21 -3.53
C ALA A 178 13.44 14.67 -2.13
N ALA A 179 12.87 15.28 -1.07
CA ALA A 179 13.09 14.89 0.32
C ALA A 179 12.68 13.44 0.61
N GLY A 180 13.36 12.79 1.56
CA GLY A 180 13.09 11.42 1.96
C GLY A 180 13.49 10.37 0.93
N SER A 181 12.96 9.15 1.06
CA SER A 181 13.29 8.02 0.18
C SER A 181 12.56 8.11 -1.15
N GLY A 182 11.24 8.32 -1.13
CA GLY A 182 10.38 8.32 -2.32
C GLY A 182 9.63 7.00 -2.55
N ILE A 183 9.91 5.93 -1.78
CA ILE A 183 9.28 4.62 -1.95
C ILE A 183 7.77 4.68 -1.70
N SER A 184 7.34 5.27 -0.57
CA SER A 184 5.92 5.42 -0.20
C SER A 184 5.12 6.15 -1.29
N GLU A 185 5.70 7.20 -1.85
CA GLU A 185 5.09 7.99 -2.91
C GLU A 185 5.01 7.22 -4.24
N ILE A 186 6.07 6.48 -4.61
CA ILE A 186 6.07 5.62 -5.80
C ILE A 186 5.02 4.52 -5.68
N LYS A 187 4.90 3.89 -4.50
CA LYS A 187 3.88 2.88 -4.20
C LYS A 187 2.47 3.43 -4.43
N CYS A 188 2.21 4.66 -3.99
CA CYS A 188 0.94 5.36 -4.28
C CYS A 188 0.74 5.62 -5.79
N ILE A 189 1.78 6.00 -6.53
CA ILE A 189 1.70 6.25 -7.99
C ILE A 189 1.43 4.96 -8.77
N ILE A 190 2.09 3.86 -8.40
CA ILE A 190 1.89 2.54 -9.03
C ILE A 190 0.50 2.00 -8.69
N ALA A 191 -0.05 2.31 -7.52
CA ALA A 191 -1.39 1.89 -7.10
C ALA A 191 -2.52 2.69 -7.75
N GLY A 192 -2.32 3.96 -8.11
CA GLY A 192 -3.43 4.74 -8.69
C GLY A 192 -3.19 6.23 -8.77
N PHE A 193 -2.45 6.73 -7.80
CA PHE A 193 -2.52 8.09 -7.35
C PHE A 193 -1.45 8.96 -8.01
N VAL A 194 -1.86 9.93 -8.83
CA VAL A 194 -0.92 10.73 -9.62
C VAL A 194 -0.47 11.97 -8.85
N MET A 195 0.78 11.96 -8.36
CA MET A 195 1.46 13.13 -7.81
C MET A 195 2.19 13.93 -8.90
N LYS A 196 1.82 15.21 -9.08
CA LYS A 196 2.41 16.12 -10.06
C LYS A 196 3.80 16.56 -9.59
N GLY A 197 4.76 16.73 -10.51
CA GLY A 197 6.12 17.18 -10.19
C GLY A 197 7.04 16.15 -9.53
N PHE A 198 6.49 15.16 -8.82
CA PHE A 198 7.28 14.13 -8.12
C PHE A 198 8.22 13.36 -9.07
N LEU A 199 7.69 12.80 -10.17
CA LEU A 199 8.49 12.10 -11.20
C LEU A 199 9.14 13.04 -12.25
N GLY A 200 9.36 14.30 -11.91
CA GLY A 200 9.88 15.32 -12.83
C GLY A 200 11.39 15.23 -13.08
N LEU A 201 11.86 15.81 -14.19
CA LEU A 201 13.30 15.92 -14.50
C LEU A 201 14.04 16.79 -13.46
N TRP A 202 13.40 17.86 -12.97
CA TRP A 202 13.98 18.70 -11.92
C TRP A 202 14.17 17.92 -10.60
N THR A 203 13.21 17.09 -10.21
CA THR A 203 13.33 16.24 -9.02
C THR A 203 14.46 15.22 -9.18
N LEU A 204 14.64 14.64 -10.38
CA LEU A 204 15.76 13.75 -10.70
C LEU A 204 17.11 14.45 -10.47
N ILE A 205 17.32 15.63 -11.06
CA ILE A 205 18.59 16.36 -10.97
C ILE A 205 18.89 16.75 -9.53
N ILE A 206 17.94 17.36 -8.83
CA ILE A 206 18.14 17.82 -7.44
C ILE A 206 18.37 16.63 -6.51
N LYS A 207 17.63 15.53 -6.67
CA LYS A 207 17.80 14.35 -5.83
C LYS A 207 19.16 13.67 -6.07
N SER A 208 19.62 13.60 -7.32
CA SER A 208 20.95 13.06 -7.67
C SER A 208 22.09 13.92 -7.13
N LEU A 209 21.94 15.25 -7.03
CA LEU A 209 22.99 16.12 -6.48
C LEU A 209 22.96 16.20 -4.94
N ALA A 210 21.78 16.26 -4.34
CA ALA A 210 21.63 16.42 -2.90
C ALA A 210 21.88 15.12 -2.12
N LEU A 211 21.68 13.95 -2.74
CA LEU A 211 21.88 12.67 -2.08
C LEU A 211 23.36 12.42 -1.70
N PRO A 212 24.34 12.57 -2.61
CA PRO A 212 25.76 12.44 -2.25
C PRO A 212 26.20 13.44 -1.19
N LEU A 213 25.73 14.68 -1.26
CA LEU A 213 25.99 15.71 -0.24
C LEU A 213 25.42 15.33 1.13
N ALA A 214 24.21 14.75 1.17
CA ALA A 214 23.61 14.29 2.42
C ALA A 214 24.41 13.13 3.05
N ILE A 215 24.89 12.19 2.24
CA ILE A 215 25.72 11.06 2.72
C ILE A 215 27.11 11.56 3.16
N GLY A 216 27.77 12.41 2.35
CA GLY A 216 29.06 13.01 2.67
C GLY A 216 29.03 13.89 3.92
N SER A 217 27.86 14.44 4.30
CA SER A 217 27.68 15.14 5.58
C SER A 217 27.67 14.23 6.81
N GLY A 218 27.77 12.91 6.67
CA GLY A 218 27.77 11.99 7.80
C GLY A 218 26.44 11.92 8.56
N LEU A 219 25.34 12.36 7.95
CA LEU A 219 24.00 12.04 8.43
C LEU A 219 23.77 10.53 8.36
N SER A 220 23.01 9.97 9.30
CA SER A 220 22.70 8.53 9.31
C SER A 220 21.61 8.21 8.28
N VAL A 221 21.99 8.28 7.00
CA VAL A 221 21.11 8.10 5.83
C VAL A 221 21.81 7.25 4.76
N GLY A 222 21.05 6.53 3.95
CA GLY A 222 21.56 5.72 2.83
C GLY A 222 21.03 6.13 1.46
N LYS A 223 21.73 5.70 0.40
CA LYS A 223 21.34 5.95 -1.01
C LYS A 223 20.30 4.99 -1.58
N GLU A 224 20.13 3.79 -1.01
CA GLU A 224 19.35 2.72 -1.65
C GLU A 224 17.83 2.97 -1.69
N GLY A 225 17.29 3.74 -0.75
CA GLY A 225 15.88 4.15 -0.84
C GLY A 225 15.66 5.19 -1.95
N PRO A 226 16.43 6.30 -1.95
CA PRO A 226 16.46 7.29 -3.03
C PRO A 226 16.77 6.73 -4.42
N SER A 227 17.47 5.59 -4.52
CA SER A 227 17.84 5.02 -5.81
C SER A 227 16.67 4.51 -6.62
N VAL A 228 15.69 3.92 -5.93
CA VAL A 228 14.40 3.54 -6.50
C VAL A 228 13.72 4.78 -7.11
N HIS A 229 13.76 5.92 -6.41
CA HIS A 229 13.09 7.13 -6.88
C HIS A 229 13.77 7.73 -8.10
N TYR A 230 15.09 7.92 -8.11
CA TYR A 230 15.75 8.45 -9.31
C TYR A 230 15.58 7.50 -10.50
N ALA A 231 15.57 6.18 -10.27
CA ALA A 231 15.37 5.20 -11.34
C ALA A 231 13.98 5.33 -11.99
N VAL A 232 12.93 5.45 -11.18
CA VAL A 232 11.55 5.68 -11.65
C VAL A 232 11.41 7.04 -12.33
N CYS A 233 12.09 8.09 -11.85
CA CYS A 233 12.15 9.39 -12.51
C CYS A 233 12.79 9.30 -13.90
N THR A 234 13.96 8.65 -14.01
CA THR A 234 14.65 8.40 -15.28
C THR A 234 13.74 7.64 -16.25
N GLY A 235 13.08 6.59 -15.78
CA GLY A 235 12.09 5.83 -16.53
C GLY A 235 10.91 6.68 -17.03
N ASN A 236 10.34 7.53 -16.18
CA ASN A 236 9.23 8.42 -16.57
C ASN A 236 9.68 9.49 -17.58
N VAL A 237 10.88 10.07 -17.43
CA VAL A 237 11.42 11.06 -18.39
C VAL A 237 11.64 10.42 -19.76
N ILE A 238 12.31 9.27 -19.82
CA ILE A 238 12.59 8.56 -21.08
C ILE A 238 11.30 8.04 -21.72
N SER A 239 10.39 7.46 -20.93
CA SER A 239 9.11 6.94 -21.45
C SER A 239 8.24 8.03 -22.10
N ARG A 240 8.35 9.28 -21.65
CA ARG A 240 7.62 10.42 -22.24
C ARG A 240 8.13 10.82 -23.62
N LEU A 241 9.36 10.47 -23.99
CA LEU A 241 9.90 10.69 -25.33
C LEU A 241 9.20 9.82 -26.38
N PHE A 242 8.65 8.68 -25.96
CA PHE A 242 7.95 7.74 -26.85
C PHE A 242 6.44 7.94 -26.81
N ALA A 243 5.83 8.29 -27.95
CA ALA A 243 4.39 8.57 -28.04
C ALA A 243 3.48 7.41 -27.58
N LYS A 244 3.93 6.15 -27.74
CA LYS A 244 3.21 4.93 -27.33
C LYS A 244 3.05 4.82 -25.81
N TYR A 245 4.07 5.24 -25.04
CA TYR A 245 4.06 5.19 -23.58
C TYR A 245 3.47 6.48 -23.00
N ARG A 246 3.82 7.64 -23.58
CA ARG A 246 3.26 8.94 -23.17
C ARG A 246 1.72 8.96 -23.13
N ARG A 247 1.06 8.29 -24.08
CA ARG A 247 -0.40 8.26 -24.24
C ARG A 247 -1.10 7.15 -23.44
N ASN A 248 -0.37 6.16 -22.92
CA ASN A 248 -0.96 5.01 -22.25
C ASN A 248 -0.44 4.89 -20.82
N ALA A 249 -1.25 5.34 -19.86
CA ALA A 249 -0.90 5.36 -18.44
C ALA A 249 -0.64 3.96 -17.87
N SER A 250 -1.41 2.94 -18.29
CA SER A 250 -1.21 1.55 -17.85
C SER A 250 0.17 1.04 -18.23
N LYS A 251 0.57 1.24 -19.50
CA LYS A 251 1.91 0.86 -19.97
C LYS A 251 3.01 1.68 -19.30
N THR A 252 2.75 2.95 -19.00
CA THR A 252 3.70 3.77 -18.23
C THR A 252 3.92 3.16 -16.86
N ARG A 253 2.86 2.76 -16.14
CA ARG A 253 2.97 2.13 -14.81
C ARG A 253 3.72 0.80 -14.83
N GLU A 254 3.51 -0.02 -15.85
CA GLU A 254 4.33 -1.23 -16.06
C GLU A 254 5.82 -0.88 -16.16
N VAL A 255 6.17 0.18 -16.89
CA VAL A 255 7.56 0.66 -16.99
C VAL A 255 8.05 1.23 -15.66
N LEU A 256 7.23 1.98 -14.91
CA LEU A 256 7.62 2.49 -13.58
C LEU A 256 7.94 1.34 -12.61
N SER A 257 7.15 0.26 -12.62
CA SER A 257 7.42 -0.93 -11.79
C SER A 257 8.73 -1.62 -12.19
N ALA A 258 9.04 -1.68 -13.50
CA ALA A 258 10.32 -2.16 -14.01
C ALA A 258 11.51 -1.27 -13.60
N CYS A 259 11.32 0.04 -13.58
CA CYS A 259 12.33 1.00 -13.14
C CYS A 259 12.58 0.91 -11.64
N ALA A 260 11.53 0.69 -10.84
CA ALA A 260 11.68 0.48 -9.40
C ALA A 260 12.51 -0.79 -9.12
N ALA A 261 12.25 -1.88 -9.85
CA ALA A 261 13.07 -3.09 -9.78
C ALA A 261 14.53 -2.83 -10.18
N ALA A 262 14.75 -2.12 -11.29
CA ALA A 262 16.10 -1.77 -11.74
C ALA A 262 16.84 -0.84 -10.75
N GLY A 263 16.13 0.07 -10.08
CA GLY A 263 16.69 0.95 -9.04
C GLY A 263 17.21 0.17 -7.83
N VAL A 264 16.46 -0.82 -7.36
CA VAL A 264 16.92 -1.74 -6.30
C VAL A 264 18.05 -2.63 -6.80
N ALA A 265 17.97 -3.10 -8.05
CA ALA A 265 19.01 -3.94 -8.62
C ALA A 265 20.38 -3.23 -8.71
N VAL A 266 20.42 -1.95 -9.12
CA VAL A 266 21.69 -1.19 -9.14
C VAL A 266 22.15 -0.74 -7.75
N ALA A 267 21.23 -0.61 -6.79
CA ALA A 267 21.53 -0.32 -5.40
C ALA A 267 22.29 -1.46 -4.71
N PHE A 268 21.80 -2.69 -4.87
CA PHE A 268 22.35 -3.88 -4.21
C PHE A 268 23.19 -4.76 -5.13
N GLY A 269 23.35 -4.41 -6.41
CA GLY A 269 23.99 -5.31 -7.39
C GLY A 269 23.21 -6.62 -7.62
N SER A 270 21.91 -6.63 -7.31
CA SER A 270 21.07 -7.83 -7.23
C SER A 270 19.87 -7.73 -8.18
N PRO A 271 20.00 -8.20 -9.45
CA PRO A 271 18.92 -8.09 -10.44
C PRO A 271 17.70 -8.94 -10.10
N ILE A 272 17.86 -10.16 -9.55
CA ILE A 272 16.71 -10.99 -9.19
C ILE A 272 16.05 -10.43 -7.93
N GLY A 273 16.85 -10.07 -6.93
CA GLY A 273 16.37 -9.47 -5.68
C GLY A 273 15.60 -8.16 -5.91
N GLY A 274 16.04 -7.32 -6.84
CA GLY A 274 15.33 -6.09 -7.21
C GLY A 274 13.95 -6.31 -7.85
N VAL A 275 13.80 -7.34 -8.69
CA VAL A 275 12.49 -7.70 -9.27
C VAL A 275 11.55 -8.25 -8.23
N LEU A 276 12.05 -9.13 -7.35
CA LEU A 276 11.28 -9.66 -6.23
C LEU A 276 10.86 -8.55 -5.27
N PHE A 277 11.73 -7.58 -5.00
CA PHE A 277 11.37 -6.42 -4.20
C PHE A 277 10.22 -5.62 -4.82
N SER A 278 10.25 -5.41 -6.14
CA SER A 278 9.16 -4.71 -6.85
C SER A 278 7.84 -5.48 -6.79
N LEU A 279 7.91 -6.81 -6.81
CA LEU A 279 6.78 -7.72 -6.64
C LEU A 279 6.22 -7.72 -5.21
N GLU A 280 7.09 -7.76 -4.21
CA GLU A 280 6.72 -7.91 -2.81
C GLU A 280 6.28 -6.58 -2.17
N GLU A 281 6.87 -5.47 -2.60
CA GLU A 281 6.71 -4.17 -1.92
C GLU A 281 6.15 -3.05 -2.80
N MET A 282 6.37 -3.05 -4.12
CA MET A 282 5.95 -1.93 -4.99
C MET A 282 4.61 -2.17 -5.70
N SER A 283 4.31 -3.40 -6.14
CA SER A 283 3.14 -3.69 -6.99
C SER A 283 2.48 -5.02 -6.65
N SER A 284 1.18 -4.99 -6.35
CA SER A 284 0.39 -6.17 -6.00
C SER A 284 -0.07 -6.97 -7.22
N TYR A 285 -0.21 -6.32 -8.38
CA TYR A 285 -0.49 -6.99 -9.65
C TYR A 285 0.72 -6.85 -10.57
N PHE A 286 1.30 -7.97 -10.97
CA PHE A 286 2.52 -7.98 -11.77
C PHE A 286 2.43 -9.05 -12.86
N PRO A 287 1.94 -8.68 -14.06
CA PRO A 287 1.75 -9.65 -15.11
C PRO A 287 3.10 -10.20 -15.58
N LEU A 288 3.13 -11.49 -15.97
CA LEU A 288 4.36 -12.19 -16.36
C LEU A 288 5.17 -11.46 -17.44
N LYS A 289 4.49 -10.74 -18.36
CA LYS A 289 5.15 -9.90 -19.37
C LYS A 289 5.92 -8.73 -18.78
N THR A 290 5.39 -8.12 -17.73
CA THR A 290 6.05 -7.04 -16.98
C THR A 290 7.19 -7.60 -16.13
N LEU A 291 7.03 -8.82 -15.60
CA LEU A 291 8.11 -9.51 -14.89
C LEU A 291 9.36 -9.69 -15.75
N TRP A 292 9.22 -10.30 -16.92
CA TRP A 292 10.35 -10.47 -17.83
C TRP A 292 10.99 -9.16 -18.27
N ARG A 293 10.19 -8.12 -18.51
CA ARG A 293 10.71 -6.79 -18.85
C ARG A 293 11.42 -6.12 -17.69
N SER A 294 10.93 -6.29 -16.47
CA SER A 294 11.56 -5.75 -15.26
C SER A 294 12.89 -6.43 -14.99
N TYR A 295 12.93 -7.76 -15.10
CA TYR A 295 14.16 -8.54 -15.01
C TYR A 295 15.19 -8.12 -16.06
N PHE A 296 14.78 -8.00 -17.31
CA PHE A 296 15.67 -7.53 -18.37
C PHE A 296 16.15 -6.09 -18.15
N CYS A 297 15.29 -5.19 -17.67
CA CYS A 297 15.67 -3.83 -17.31
C CYS A 297 16.74 -3.80 -16.21
N ALA A 298 16.51 -4.57 -15.14
CA ALA A 298 17.41 -4.72 -14.01
C ALA A 298 18.76 -5.29 -14.46
N LEU A 299 18.77 -6.35 -15.27
CA LEU A 299 19.98 -6.95 -15.81
C LEU A 299 20.79 -5.99 -16.67
N VAL A 300 20.14 -5.22 -17.55
CA VAL A 300 20.84 -4.19 -18.35
C VAL A 300 21.42 -3.10 -17.45
N ALA A 301 20.67 -2.66 -16.43
CA ALA A 301 21.13 -1.63 -15.50
C ALA A 301 22.33 -2.10 -14.67
N THR A 302 22.30 -3.32 -14.13
CA THR A 302 23.43 -3.90 -13.39
C THR A 302 24.62 -4.20 -14.29
N ALA A 303 24.41 -4.66 -15.53
CA ALA A 303 25.48 -4.86 -16.50
C ALA A 303 26.20 -3.56 -16.88
N VAL A 304 25.45 -2.46 -17.05
CA VAL A 304 26.05 -1.14 -17.30
C VAL A 304 26.81 -0.64 -16.06
N LEU A 305 26.26 -0.84 -14.86
CA LEU A 305 26.97 -0.53 -13.62
C LEU A 305 28.29 -1.32 -13.51
N ALA A 306 28.25 -2.62 -13.81
CA ALA A 306 29.42 -3.49 -13.85
C ALA A 306 30.47 -3.01 -14.84
N ALA A 307 30.05 -2.65 -16.06
CA ALA A 307 30.93 -2.17 -17.11
C ALA A 307 31.58 -0.82 -16.76
N MET A 308 30.89 0.03 -16.01
CA MET A 308 31.45 1.31 -15.54
C MET A 308 32.40 1.14 -14.36
N ASN A 309 32.31 0.04 -13.61
CA ASN A 309 33.19 -0.33 -12.50
C ASN A 309 33.54 0.87 -11.59
N PRO A 310 32.54 1.51 -10.95
CA PRO A 310 32.72 2.78 -10.24
C PRO A 310 33.80 2.70 -9.14
N PHE A 311 33.89 1.55 -8.45
CA PHE A 311 34.85 1.31 -7.38
C PHE A 311 36.23 0.84 -7.87
N ARG A 312 36.39 0.55 -9.18
CA ARG A 312 37.60 -0.07 -9.77
C ARG A 312 38.01 -1.43 -9.18
N THR A 313 37.21 -2.02 -8.29
CA THR A 313 37.44 -3.34 -7.67
C THR A 313 36.88 -4.51 -8.49
N GLY A 314 36.05 -4.23 -9.49
CA GLY A 314 35.29 -5.25 -10.22
C GLY A 314 34.04 -5.75 -9.48
N GLN A 315 33.76 -5.24 -8.28
CA GLN A 315 32.53 -5.52 -7.52
C GLN A 315 31.42 -4.51 -7.88
N LEU A 316 30.17 -4.96 -7.84
CA LEU A 316 29.01 -4.12 -8.13
C LEU A 316 28.67 -3.19 -6.95
N VAL A 317 28.91 -3.67 -5.73
CA VAL A 317 28.70 -2.96 -4.48
C VAL A 317 29.88 -3.19 -3.54
N MET A 318 30.12 -2.22 -2.67
CA MET A 318 31.34 -2.15 -1.86
C MET A 318 31.39 -3.18 -0.71
N PHE A 319 30.23 -3.65 -0.24
CA PHE A 319 30.10 -4.63 0.85
C PHE A 319 29.87 -6.06 0.33
N GLN A 320 30.24 -6.34 -0.92
CA GLN A 320 30.14 -7.69 -1.49
C GLN A 320 31.22 -8.59 -0.87
N VAL A 321 30.80 -9.69 -0.23
CA VAL A 321 31.68 -10.67 0.43
C VAL A 321 31.41 -12.07 -0.13
N LYS A 322 32.35 -13.00 0.03
CA LYS A 322 32.15 -14.41 -0.35
C LYS A 322 32.43 -15.27 0.88
N TYR A 323 31.56 -16.25 1.12
CA TYR A 323 31.71 -17.22 2.21
C TYR A 323 31.77 -18.61 1.61
N ASP A 324 32.86 -19.32 1.86
CA ASP A 324 33.07 -20.67 1.33
C ASP A 324 32.77 -21.77 2.37
N ARG A 325 32.48 -21.39 3.62
CA ARG A 325 32.22 -22.30 4.74
C ARG A 325 30.74 -22.63 4.93
N SER A 326 30.45 -23.85 5.37
CA SER A 326 29.13 -24.28 5.82
C SER A 326 28.80 -23.79 7.24
N TRP A 327 27.52 -23.64 7.53
CA TRP A 327 27.01 -23.36 8.88
C TRP A 327 26.63 -24.66 9.60
N HIS A 328 26.59 -24.62 10.92
CA HIS A 328 26.26 -25.78 11.76
C HIS A 328 24.88 -25.65 12.40
N PHE A 329 24.22 -26.78 12.70
CA PHE A 329 22.86 -26.78 13.27
C PHE A 329 22.75 -26.06 14.62
N PHE A 330 23.78 -26.11 15.48
CA PHE A 330 23.75 -25.42 16.77
C PHE A 330 23.68 -23.89 16.62
N GLU A 331 24.14 -23.34 15.50
CA GLU A 331 24.12 -21.89 15.22
C GLU A 331 22.70 -21.35 15.05
N VAL A 332 21.72 -22.23 14.74
CA VAL A 332 20.30 -21.87 14.58
C VAL A 332 19.75 -21.18 15.83
N LEU A 333 20.19 -21.57 17.03
CA LEU A 333 19.77 -20.93 18.28
C LEU A 333 20.14 -19.43 18.28
N PHE A 334 21.37 -19.10 17.86
CA PHE A 334 21.82 -17.72 17.79
C PHE A 334 21.18 -16.97 16.62
N TYR A 335 20.91 -17.65 15.51
CA TYR A 335 20.18 -17.08 14.38
C TYR A 335 18.75 -16.67 14.78
N ILE A 336 18.07 -17.45 15.63
CA ILE A 336 16.76 -17.07 16.20
C ILE A 336 16.88 -15.78 17.01
N ILE A 337 17.93 -15.62 17.83
CA ILE A 337 18.17 -14.39 18.61
C ILE A 337 18.33 -13.18 17.67
N LEU A 338 19.07 -13.33 16.57
CA LEU A 338 19.21 -12.27 15.55
C LEU A 338 17.85 -11.91 14.94
N GLY A 339 17.01 -12.91 14.66
CA GLY A 339 15.66 -12.70 14.13
C GLY A 339 14.76 -11.95 15.12
N VAL A 340 14.76 -12.35 16.38
CA VAL A 340 13.99 -11.65 17.44
C VAL A 340 14.44 -10.20 17.59
N PHE A 341 15.75 -9.96 17.60
CA PHE A 341 16.30 -8.60 17.61
C PHE A 341 15.81 -7.80 16.40
N GLY A 342 15.89 -8.34 15.19
CA GLY A 342 15.46 -7.67 13.96
C GLY A 342 14.00 -7.20 14.02
N GLY A 343 13.09 -8.06 14.50
CA GLY A 343 11.67 -7.74 14.61
C GLY A 343 11.38 -6.66 15.66
N LEU A 344 11.97 -6.78 16.86
CA LEU A 344 11.82 -5.79 17.93
C LEU A 344 12.44 -4.43 17.55
N TYR A 345 13.62 -4.46 16.93
CA TYR A 345 14.29 -3.26 16.40
C TYR A 345 13.41 -2.54 15.38
N GLY A 346 12.83 -3.28 14.42
CA GLY A 346 11.94 -2.73 13.41
C GLY A 346 10.72 -2.05 14.02
N ALA A 347 10.02 -2.73 14.93
CA ALA A 347 8.88 -2.17 15.64
C ALA A 347 9.24 -0.90 16.44
N PHE A 348 10.37 -0.93 17.14
CA PHE A 348 10.86 0.21 17.92
C PHE A 348 11.17 1.43 17.02
N VAL A 349 11.98 1.25 15.97
CA VAL A 349 12.37 2.34 15.07
C VAL A 349 11.16 2.94 14.36
N MET A 350 10.24 2.11 13.85
CA MET A 350 9.04 2.61 13.18
C MET A 350 8.19 3.47 14.12
N LYS A 351 7.92 2.99 15.33
CA LYS A 351 7.08 3.70 16.32
C LYS A 351 7.67 5.04 16.72
N TRP A 352 8.97 5.09 16.99
CA TRP A 352 9.64 6.33 17.40
C TRP A 352 9.87 7.28 16.23
N ASN A 353 10.21 6.78 15.05
CA ASN A 353 10.38 7.62 13.88
C ASN A 353 9.09 8.37 13.52
N LEU A 354 7.93 7.70 13.52
CA LEU A 354 6.64 8.36 13.26
C LEU A 354 6.33 9.48 14.27
N ARG A 355 6.72 9.31 15.54
CA ARG A 355 6.58 10.37 16.56
C ARG A 355 7.47 11.57 16.29
N VAL A 356 8.73 11.33 15.91
CA VAL A 356 9.65 12.39 15.49
C VAL A 356 9.09 13.14 14.26
N GLN A 357 8.51 12.41 13.30
CA GLN A 357 7.87 13.00 12.13
C GLN A 357 6.63 13.83 12.49
N ALA A 358 5.81 13.37 13.44
CA ALA A 358 4.68 14.14 13.97
C ALA A 358 5.15 15.45 14.64
N PHE A 359 6.21 15.37 15.46
CA PHE A 359 6.84 16.51 16.09
C PHE A 359 7.37 17.52 15.05
N ARG A 360 8.06 17.03 14.01
CA ARG A 360 8.56 17.87 12.92
C ARG A 360 7.46 18.62 12.19
N LYS A 361 6.38 17.92 11.86
CA LYS A 361 5.23 18.52 11.15
C LYS A 361 4.61 19.65 11.95
N LYS A 362 4.61 19.54 13.29
CA LYS A 362 4.06 20.55 14.20
C LYS A 362 5.01 21.72 14.48
N TYR A 363 6.30 21.46 14.70
CA TYR A 363 7.23 22.48 15.23
C TYR A 363 8.42 22.83 14.30
N LEU A 364 8.92 21.90 13.48
CA LEU A 364 10.20 22.08 12.75
C LEU A 364 10.06 22.37 11.25
N THR A 365 8.84 22.43 10.72
CA THR A 365 8.58 22.68 9.28
C THR A 365 9.29 23.94 8.75
N ASN A 366 9.36 25.02 9.54
CA ASN A 366 10.03 26.26 9.16
C ASN A 366 11.56 26.18 9.26
N TYR A 367 12.08 25.38 10.19
CA TYR A 367 13.50 25.28 10.53
C TYR A 367 14.22 24.07 9.91
N ALA A 368 13.64 23.46 8.88
CA ALA A 368 14.15 22.22 8.28
C ALA A 368 15.63 22.24 7.81
N ILE A 369 16.15 23.39 7.38
CA ILE A 369 17.56 23.53 6.99
C ILE A 369 18.44 23.49 8.25
N LEU A 370 18.08 24.28 9.26
CA LEU A 370 18.80 24.36 10.54
C LEU A 370 18.82 23.00 11.23
N GLU A 371 17.70 22.28 11.21
CA GLU A 371 17.60 20.92 11.75
C GLU A 371 18.63 19.98 11.11
N ALA A 372 18.67 19.91 9.77
CA ALA A 372 19.57 19.00 9.06
C ALA A 372 21.04 19.34 9.35
N THR A 373 21.39 20.64 9.42
CA THR A 373 22.75 21.08 9.74
C THR A 373 23.15 20.80 11.18
N LEU A 374 22.27 21.07 12.15
CA LEU A 374 22.54 20.80 13.56
C LEU A 374 22.67 19.30 13.81
N LEU A 375 21.85 18.50 13.14
CA LEU A 375 21.94 17.05 13.25
C LEU A 375 23.24 16.51 12.66
N ALA A 376 23.71 17.04 11.53
CA ALA A 376 25.01 16.65 10.96
C ALA A 376 26.19 17.02 11.87
N VAL A 377 26.13 18.16 12.55
CA VAL A 377 27.13 18.55 13.56
C VAL A 377 27.05 17.63 14.77
N ALA A 378 25.84 17.33 15.26
CA ALA A 378 25.66 16.43 16.40
C ALA A 378 26.11 15.00 16.07
N THR A 379 25.82 14.48 14.88
CA THR A 379 26.32 13.17 14.44
C THR A 379 27.83 13.17 14.36
N ALA A 380 28.45 14.22 13.81
CA ALA A 380 29.91 14.34 13.76
C ALA A 380 30.54 14.30 15.16
N ILE A 381 30.03 15.09 16.12
CA ILE A 381 30.57 15.16 17.49
C ILE A 381 30.40 13.84 18.24
N VAL A 382 29.22 13.23 18.18
CA VAL A 382 28.90 12.01 18.95
C VAL A 382 29.52 10.77 18.33
N CYS A 383 29.62 10.69 17.00
CA CYS A 383 30.21 9.54 16.33
C CYS A 383 31.75 9.56 16.30
N TYR A 384 32.39 10.73 16.45
CA TYR A 384 33.85 10.86 16.38
C TYR A 384 34.63 9.97 17.36
N PRO A 385 34.24 9.83 18.65
CA PRO A 385 34.99 9.02 19.61
C PRO A 385 34.97 7.52 19.34
N ASN A 386 34.00 7.01 18.57
CA ASN A 386 33.86 5.58 18.30
C ASN A 386 34.29 5.28 16.85
N ALA A 387 35.35 4.49 16.69
CA ALA A 387 35.92 4.15 15.39
C ALA A 387 34.89 3.56 14.41
N PHE A 388 33.98 2.69 14.88
CA PHE A 388 32.95 2.07 14.05
C PHE A 388 31.81 3.03 13.67
N LEU A 389 31.60 4.10 14.45
CA LEU A 389 30.62 5.14 14.12
C LEU A 389 31.18 6.23 13.21
N ARG A 390 32.50 6.42 13.21
CA ARG A 390 33.21 7.45 12.45
C ARG A 390 33.13 7.21 10.93
N ILE A 391 33.29 5.94 10.53
CA ILE A 391 33.27 5.51 9.11
C ILE A 391 31.87 5.57 8.49
N GLU A 392 31.82 5.64 7.15
CA GLU A 392 30.56 5.60 6.41
C GLU A 392 29.83 4.26 6.64
N MET A 393 28.50 4.28 6.60
CA MET A 393 27.68 3.09 6.83
C MET A 393 27.97 1.96 5.83
N THR A 394 28.19 2.27 4.55
CA THR A 394 28.54 1.30 3.49
C THR A 394 29.89 0.63 3.76
N GLU A 395 30.92 1.41 4.08
CA GLU A 395 32.23 0.88 4.48
C GLU A 395 32.18 0.11 5.79
N SER A 396 31.37 0.56 6.74
CA SER A 396 31.19 -0.18 7.99
C SER A 396 30.60 -1.58 7.74
N MET A 397 29.71 -1.74 6.77
CA MET A 397 29.19 -3.06 6.40
C MET A 397 30.26 -3.96 5.80
N LYS A 398 31.10 -3.42 4.90
CA LYS A 398 32.24 -4.14 4.32
C LYS A 398 33.19 -4.65 5.41
N VAL A 399 33.53 -3.81 6.39
CA VAL A 399 34.39 -4.21 7.52
C VAL A 399 33.71 -5.25 8.41
N LEU A 400 32.42 -5.10 8.74
CA LEU A 400 31.69 -6.02 9.63
C LEU A 400 31.47 -7.42 9.01
N PHE A 401 31.34 -7.49 7.69
CA PHE A 401 31.12 -8.75 6.96
C PHE A 401 32.42 -9.53 6.67
N ARG A 402 33.59 -8.89 6.76
CA ARG A 402 34.88 -9.56 6.53
C ARG A 402 35.12 -10.71 7.51
N GLU A 403 35.74 -11.77 6.99
CA GLU A 403 36.27 -12.86 7.80
C GLU A 403 37.54 -12.40 8.52
N CYS A 404 37.87 -13.05 9.65
CA CYS A 404 39.04 -12.71 10.47
C CYS A 404 40.37 -13.31 9.95
N GLU A 405 40.36 -13.92 8.75
CA GLU A 405 41.55 -14.51 8.14
C GLU A 405 42.05 -13.60 7.01
N GLY A 406 42.98 -12.68 7.32
CA GLY A 406 43.54 -11.74 6.35
C GLY A 406 44.57 -10.78 6.95
N ALA A 407 45.40 -10.15 6.11
CA ALA A 407 46.56 -9.34 6.51
C ALA A 407 46.22 -7.91 7.02
N GLU A 408 44.95 -7.48 6.95
CA GLU A 408 44.52 -6.15 7.42
C GLU A 408 43.36 -6.28 8.42
N ASP A 409 43.69 -6.20 9.72
CA ASP A 409 42.68 -6.12 10.79
C ASP A 409 42.34 -4.66 11.08
N TYR A 410 41.11 -4.26 10.78
CA TYR A 410 40.66 -2.89 11.01
C TYR A 410 40.47 -2.65 12.51
N HIS A 411 41.36 -1.86 13.12
CA HIS A 411 41.35 -1.55 14.56
C HIS A 411 41.35 -2.79 15.47
N GLY A 412 41.97 -3.90 15.04
CA GLY A 412 42.04 -5.11 15.87
C GLY A 412 40.66 -5.75 16.10
N LEU A 413 39.72 -5.64 15.15
CA LEU A 413 38.35 -6.16 15.28
C LEU A 413 38.33 -7.68 15.55
N CYS A 414 39.33 -8.39 15.04
CA CYS A 414 39.50 -9.83 15.18
C CYS A 414 40.54 -10.22 16.24
N ASP A 415 41.23 -9.24 16.81
CA ASP A 415 42.26 -9.45 17.84
C ASP A 415 41.66 -10.00 19.14
N ALA A 416 42.31 -11.02 19.70
CA ALA A 416 41.85 -11.74 20.89
C ALA A 416 41.96 -10.90 22.16
N ASP A 417 43.00 -10.06 22.25
CA ASP A 417 43.33 -9.28 23.45
C ASP A 417 42.36 -8.10 23.64
N HIS A 418 41.79 -7.57 22.55
CA HIS A 418 40.91 -6.42 22.56
C HIS A 418 39.42 -6.76 22.41
N ARG A 419 39.03 -8.05 22.44
CA ARG A 419 37.65 -8.51 22.19
C ARG A 419 36.59 -7.83 23.05
N PHE A 420 36.84 -7.70 24.35
CA PHE A 420 35.86 -7.08 25.26
C PHE A 420 35.64 -5.60 24.91
N GLY A 421 36.71 -4.86 24.62
CA GLY A 421 36.64 -3.47 24.17
C GLY A 421 35.86 -3.34 22.86
N ASN A 422 36.11 -4.23 21.90
CA ASN A 422 35.40 -4.25 20.62
C ASN A 422 33.91 -4.58 20.78
N VAL A 423 33.55 -5.55 21.61
CA VAL A 423 32.14 -5.90 21.90
C VAL A 423 31.40 -4.71 22.52
N VAL A 424 31.98 -4.06 23.53
CA VAL A 424 31.39 -2.87 24.16
C VAL A 424 31.25 -1.72 23.15
N SER A 425 32.29 -1.50 22.34
CA SER A 425 32.28 -0.47 21.30
C SER A 425 31.21 -0.71 20.23
N LEU A 426 31.00 -1.96 19.79
CA LEU A 426 29.97 -2.34 18.83
C LEU A 426 28.55 -2.25 19.40
N ILE A 427 28.34 -2.60 20.67
CA ILE A 427 27.05 -2.42 21.35
C ILE A 427 26.72 -0.94 21.45
N LEU A 428 27.67 -0.12 21.89
CA LEU A 428 27.51 1.34 21.96
C LEU A 428 27.21 1.92 20.57
N ALA A 429 27.95 1.46 19.55
CA ALA A 429 27.71 1.86 18.16
C ALA A 429 26.30 1.48 17.68
N THR A 430 25.81 0.28 18.05
CA THR A 430 24.46 -0.18 17.73
C THR A 430 23.42 0.75 18.33
N VAL A 431 23.51 1.08 19.62
CA VAL A 431 22.54 1.96 20.32
C VAL A 431 22.56 3.39 19.74
N ILE A 432 23.74 3.96 19.53
CA ILE A 432 23.88 5.31 18.98
C ILE A 432 23.36 5.39 17.54
N ARG A 433 23.62 4.36 16.71
CA ARG A 433 23.06 4.29 15.34
C ARG A 433 21.54 4.21 15.36
N ILE A 434 20.93 3.40 16.24
CA ILE A 434 19.46 3.34 16.36
C ILE A 434 18.89 4.74 16.63
N PHE A 435 19.48 5.47 17.57
CA PHE A 435 19.05 6.83 17.91
C PHE A 435 19.18 7.80 16.73
N PHE A 436 20.33 7.83 16.06
CA PHE A 436 20.53 8.72 14.92
C PHE A 436 19.69 8.34 13.69
N VAL A 437 19.45 7.06 13.42
CA VAL A 437 18.54 6.66 12.33
C VAL A 437 17.12 7.16 12.59
N ILE A 438 16.61 7.03 13.82
CA ILE A 438 15.27 7.50 14.19
C ILE A 438 15.13 9.00 13.94
N ILE A 439 16.15 9.79 14.27
CA ILE A 439 16.13 11.24 14.09
C ILE A 439 16.44 11.58 12.62
N SER A 440 17.58 11.19 12.06
CA SER A 440 17.98 11.56 10.69
C SER A 440 16.98 11.14 9.61
N TYR A 441 16.30 10.00 9.78
CA TYR A 441 15.25 9.59 8.85
C TYR A 441 14.03 10.51 8.97
N GLY A 442 13.80 11.33 7.94
CA GLY A 442 12.69 12.28 7.88
C GLY A 442 13.08 13.76 7.85
N CYS A 443 14.37 14.07 8.00
CA CYS A 443 14.90 15.39 7.68
C CYS A 443 14.58 15.77 6.22
N LYS A 444 14.52 17.07 5.90
CA LYS A 444 14.24 17.58 4.53
C LYS A 444 15.45 17.46 3.60
N VAL A 445 16.06 16.28 3.55
CA VAL A 445 17.14 15.87 2.65
C VAL A 445 16.77 14.52 2.00
N PRO A 446 17.39 14.11 0.89
CA PRO A 446 17.15 12.78 0.34
C PRO A 446 17.76 11.75 1.29
N ALA A 447 16.96 10.79 1.75
CA ALA A 447 17.38 9.85 2.77
C ALA A 447 16.74 8.47 2.58
N GLY A 448 17.55 7.42 2.60
CA GLY A 448 17.13 6.02 2.63
C GLY A 448 17.42 5.37 3.98
N ILE A 449 16.54 4.47 4.42
CA ILE A 449 16.66 3.77 5.71
C ILE A 449 17.33 2.38 5.60
N PHE A 450 17.50 1.86 4.38
CA PHE A 450 17.89 0.46 4.15
C PHE A 450 19.31 0.17 4.68
N VAL A 451 20.32 0.89 4.18
CA VAL A 451 21.73 0.71 4.60
C VAL A 451 21.96 1.01 6.08
N PRO A 452 21.46 2.12 6.65
CA PRO A 452 21.62 2.37 8.08
C PRO A 452 21.05 1.25 8.96
N SER A 453 19.92 0.66 8.54
CA SER A 453 19.30 -0.46 9.27
C SER A 453 20.10 -1.75 9.13
N MET A 454 20.62 -2.05 7.95
CA MET A 454 21.54 -3.16 7.74
C MET A 454 22.81 -3.00 8.57
N ALA A 455 23.37 -1.79 8.67
CA ALA A 455 24.56 -1.51 9.46
C ALA A 455 24.33 -1.72 10.97
N ILE A 456 23.14 -1.35 11.49
CA ILE A 456 22.74 -1.64 12.87
C ILE A 456 22.64 -3.15 13.09
N GLY A 457 21.96 -3.86 12.20
CA GLY A 457 21.85 -5.31 12.23
C GLY A 457 23.20 -6.01 12.13
N ALA A 458 24.10 -5.52 11.28
CA ALA A 458 25.46 -6.03 11.12
C ALA A 458 26.30 -5.82 12.37
N SER A 459 26.16 -4.68 13.06
CA SER A 459 26.88 -4.39 14.29
C SER A 459 26.45 -5.32 15.41
N PHE A 460 25.13 -5.51 15.58
CA PHE A 460 24.58 -6.45 16.55
C PHE A 460 24.95 -7.90 16.20
N GLY A 461 24.82 -8.28 14.92
CA GLY A 461 25.20 -9.61 14.44
C GLY A 461 26.67 -9.92 14.66
N ARG A 462 27.57 -8.98 14.35
CA ARG A 462 29.01 -9.12 14.61
C ARG A 462 29.30 -9.28 16.10
N THR A 463 28.60 -8.52 16.95
CA THR A 463 28.69 -8.63 18.41
C THR A 463 28.33 -10.04 18.87
N VAL A 464 27.19 -10.58 18.41
CA VAL A 464 26.79 -11.95 18.72
C VAL A 464 27.83 -12.95 18.21
N GLY A 465 28.31 -12.81 16.97
CA GLY A 465 29.32 -13.70 16.40
C GLY A 465 30.62 -13.75 17.20
N ILE A 466 31.13 -12.60 17.65
CA ILE A 466 32.33 -12.54 18.51
C ILE A 466 32.07 -13.19 19.88
N ILE A 467 30.88 -13.01 20.45
CA ILE A 467 30.50 -13.66 21.72
C ILE A 467 30.44 -15.19 21.55
N VAL A 468 29.82 -15.70 20.49
CA VAL A 468 29.75 -17.15 20.24
C VAL A 468 31.16 -17.71 20.02
N GLN A 469 32.01 -17.01 19.28
CA GLN A 469 33.41 -17.38 19.10
C GLN A 469 34.16 -17.45 20.44
N ALA A 470 33.98 -16.46 21.32
CA ALA A 470 34.58 -16.46 22.65
C ALA A 470 34.08 -17.63 23.53
N ILE A 471 32.80 -17.99 23.44
CA ILE A 471 32.23 -19.13 24.17
C ILE A 471 32.84 -20.46 23.69
N HIS A 472 33.02 -20.62 22.38
CA HIS A 472 33.66 -21.79 21.78
C HIS A 472 35.12 -21.93 22.22
N GLU A 473 35.91 -20.85 22.16
CA GLU A 473 37.31 -20.87 22.56
C GLU A 473 37.50 -21.11 24.07
N ALA A 474 36.56 -20.65 24.90
CA ALA A 474 36.57 -20.94 26.34
C ALA A 474 36.20 -22.40 26.66
N ASN A 475 35.35 -23.03 25.85
CA ASN A 475 34.84 -24.40 26.10
C ASN A 475 34.90 -25.29 24.85
N PRO A 476 36.08 -25.56 24.27
CA PRO A 476 36.20 -26.26 22.99
C PRO A 476 35.77 -27.74 23.05
N LYS A 477 35.78 -28.35 24.25
CA LYS A 477 35.39 -29.76 24.46
C LYS A 477 33.90 -29.95 24.78
N SER A 478 33.10 -28.89 24.79
CA SER A 478 31.68 -28.99 25.09
C SER A 478 30.95 -29.80 24.00
N VAL A 479 29.98 -30.63 24.41
CA VAL A 479 29.11 -31.39 23.49
C VAL A 479 28.40 -30.48 22.48
N PHE A 480 28.16 -29.21 22.87
CA PHE A 480 27.53 -28.22 22.01
C PHE A 480 28.36 -27.86 20.76
N PHE A 481 29.69 -28.03 20.80
CA PHE A 481 30.61 -27.70 19.70
C PHE A 481 31.26 -28.95 19.08
N SER A 482 30.73 -30.15 19.33
CA SER A 482 31.32 -31.40 18.83
C SER A 482 31.30 -31.56 17.31
N SER A 483 30.51 -30.74 16.60
CA SER A 483 30.43 -30.72 15.13
C SER A 483 31.52 -29.87 14.47
N CYS A 484 32.32 -29.14 15.26
CA CYS A 484 33.41 -28.30 14.76
C CYS A 484 34.63 -29.15 14.36
N GLU A 485 35.22 -28.87 13.20
CA GLU A 485 36.49 -29.48 12.76
C GLU A 485 37.69 -28.85 13.48
N PRO A 486 38.73 -29.61 13.86
CA PRO A 486 39.84 -29.11 14.68
C PRO A 486 40.82 -28.18 13.94
N ASP A 487 40.90 -28.25 12.60
CA ASP A 487 41.90 -27.53 11.80
C ASP A 487 41.32 -26.31 11.02
N VAL A 488 40.02 -26.03 11.18
CA VAL A 488 39.32 -24.91 10.53
C VAL A 488 38.52 -24.16 11.61
N PRO A 489 38.55 -22.82 11.67
CA PRO A 489 37.78 -22.12 12.70
C PRO A 489 36.29 -22.32 12.47
N CYS A 490 35.64 -22.82 13.52
CA CYS A 490 34.26 -23.26 13.48
C CYS A 490 33.25 -22.11 13.30
N ILE A 491 33.56 -20.93 13.83
CA ILE A 491 32.64 -19.79 13.87
C ILE A 491 33.26 -18.64 13.08
N THR A 492 32.50 -18.13 12.11
CA THR A 492 32.85 -16.95 11.33
C THR A 492 31.96 -15.79 11.76
N PRO A 493 32.43 -14.82 12.59
CA PRO A 493 31.59 -13.70 13.04
C PRO A 493 30.99 -12.83 11.92
N GLY A 494 31.61 -12.84 10.73
CA GLY A 494 31.10 -12.15 9.54
C GLY A 494 29.74 -12.67 9.08
N THR A 495 29.48 -13.98 9.18
CA THR A 495 28.20 -14.58 8.76
C THR A 495 27.06 -14.16 9.70
N TYR A 496 27.33 -13.99 10.99
CA TYR A 496 26.39 -13.46 11.98
C TYR A 496 26.08 -11.99 11.71
N ALA A 497 27.08 -11.18 11.37
CA ALA A 497 26.88 -9.79 10.95
C ALA A 497 25.97 -9.72 9.72
N PHE A 498 26.23 -10.57 8.72
CA PHE A 498 25.43 -10.66 7.51
C PHE A 498 23.96 -11.06 7.80
N LEU A 499 23.72 -12.09 8.60
CA LEU A 499 22.38 -12.51 9.01
C LEU A 499 21.66 -11.45 9.86
N GLY A 500 22.39 -10.76 10.75
CA GLY A 500 21.87 -9.65 11.54
C GLY A 500 21.44 -8.46 10.66
N ALA A 501 22.20 -8.16 9.60
CA ALA A 501 21.83 -7.14 8.62
C ALA A 501 20.53 -7.49 7.88
N ALA A 502 20.37 -8.76 7.49
CA ALA A 502 19.14 -9.27 6.89
C ALA A 502 17.94 -9.17 7.84
N ALA A 503 18.13 -9.52 9.12
CA ALA A 503 17.11 -9.41 10.16
C ALA A 503 16.63 -7.96 10.35
N ALA A 504 17.56 -7.02 10.50
CA ALA A 504 17.21 -5.61 10.73
C ALA A 504 16.53 -4.96 9.50
N LEU A 505 16.95 -5.32 8.27
CA LEU A 505 16.30 -4.86 7.05
C LEU A 505 14.87 -5.42 6.92
N SER A 506 14.71 -6.72 7.15
CA SER A 506 13.39 -7.37 7.12
C SER A 506 12.45 -6.82 8.20
N GLY A 507 12.97 -6.54 9.40
CA GLY A 507 12.19 -5.99 10.51
C GLY A 507 11.62 -4.60 10.24
N ILE A 508 12.33 -3.74 9.50
CA ILE A 508 11.84 -2.38 9.15
C ILE A 508 10.93 -2.39 7.92
N MET A 509 11.25 -3.21 6.91
CA MET A 509 10.55 -3.19 5.63
C MET A 509 9.40 -4.20 5.56
N HIS A 510 9.34 -5.19 6.45
CA HIS A 510 8.37 -6.28 6.47
C HIS A 510 8.35 -7.11 5.17
N ILE A 511 9.50 -7.22 4.51
CA ILE A 511 9.73 -8.07 3.33
C ILE A 511 10.61 -9.26 3.70
N THR A 512 10.39 -10.40 3.05
CA THR A 512 11.07 -11.66 3.37
C THR A 512 11.84 -12.21 2.17
N VAL A 513 11.12 -12.64 1.13
CA VAL A 513 11.70 -13.36 -0.03
C VAL A 513 12.73 -12.50 -0.75
N SER A 514 12.43 -11.21 -0.92
CA SER A 514 13.34 -10.27 -1.57
C SER A 514 14.63 -10.08 -0.79
N VAL A 515 14.57 -10.02 0.54
CA VAL A 515 15.76 -9.86 1.39
C VAL A 515 16.65 -11.07 1.27
N VAL A 516 16.09 -12.28 1.36
CA VAL A 516 16.86 -13.53 1.22
C VAL A 516 17.60 -13.57 -0.12
N VAL A 517 16.93 -13.23 -1.23
CA VAL A 517 17.55 -13.25 -2.56
C VAL A 517 18.59 -12.16 -2.74
N ILE A 518 18.35 -10.94 -2.24
CA ILE A 518 19.33 -9.85 -2.26
C ILE A 518 20.60 -10.29 -1.52
N MET A 519 20.42 -10.84 -0.31
CA MET A 519 21.51 -11.29 0.55
C MET A 519 22.29 -12.46 -0.08
N PHE A 520 21.60 -13.40 -0.70
CA PHE A 520 22.23 -14.48 -1.47
C PHE A 520 23.02 -13.97 -2.69
N GLU A 521 22.46 -13.08 -3.51
CA GLU A 521 23.18 -12.56 -4.69
C GLU A 521 24.42 -11.72 -4.31
N LEU A 522 24.38 -11.05 -3.15
CA LEU A 522 25.51 -10.33 -2.59
C LEU A 522 26.64 -11.26 -2.13
N THR A 523 26.30 -12.38 -1.49
CA THR A 523 27.31 -13.30 -0.93
C THR A 523 27.82 -14.33 -1.94
N GLY A 524 27.01 -14.66 -2.93
CA GLY A 524 27.26 -15.78 -3.84
C GLY A 524 27.21 -17.16 -3.17
N ALA A 525 26.91 -17.24 -1.86
CA ALA A 525 26.95 -18.47 -1.08
C ALA A 525 25.55 -19.07 -0.93
N LEU A 526 25.28 -20.13 -1.69
CA LEU A 526 23.98 -20.84 -1.67
C LEU A 526 23.68 -21.49 -0.31
N THR A 527 24.71 -21.84 0.45
CA THR A 527 24.62 -22.53 1.75
C THR A 527 23.89 -21.70 2.81
N TYR A 528 23.99 -20.37 2.76
CA TYR A 528 23.38 -19.46 3.74
C TYR A 528 21.94 -19.06 3.43
N ILE A 529 21.33 -19.58 2.36
CA ILE A 529 19.92 -19.31 2.04
C ILE A 529 19.01 -19.79 3.17
N LEU A 530 19.20 -21.02 3.67
CA LEU A 530 18.34 -21.59 4.71
C LEU A 530 18.45 -20.81 6.05
N PRO A 531 19.65 -20.54 6.60
CA PRO A 531 19.81 -19.66 7.76
C PRO A 531 19.14 -18.30 7.59
N THR A 532 19.32 -17.68 6.43
CA THR A 532 18.73 -16.36 6.15
C THR A 532 17.20 -16.44 6.16
N MET A 533 16.60 -17.49 5.58
CA MET A 533 15.15 -17.72 5.63
C MET A 533 14.63 -17.92 7.07
N ILE A 534 15.36 -18.65 7.92
CA ILE A 534 14.99 -18.84 9.33
C ILE A 534 15.00 -17.51 10.07
N VAL A 535 16.10 -16.75 9.96
CA VAL A 535 16.26 -15.44 10.62
C VAL A 535 15.15 -14.47 10.19
N VAL A 536 14.92 -14.37 8.88
CA VAL A 536 13.90 -13.50 8.29
C VAL A 536 12.49 -13.96 8.66
N GLY A 537 12.24 -15.27 8.72
CA GLY A 537 10.96 -15.83 9.16
C GLY A 537 10.64 -15.50 10.61
N VAL A 538 11.61 -15.68 11.52
CA VAL A 538 11.49 -15.29 12.94
C VAL A 538 11.29 -13.77 13.07
N THR A 539 12.08 -12.99 12.34
CA THR A 539 11.94 -11.52 12.29
C THR A 539 10.52 -11.13 11.92
N LYS A 540 9.97 -11.73 10.86
CA LYS A 540 8.63 -11.44 10.36
C LYS A 540 7.54 -11.80 11.36
N ALA A 541 7.65 -12.96 12.02
CA ALA A 541 6.72 -13.38 13.07
C ALA A 541 6.70 -12.39 14.25
N VAL A 542 7.88 -11.97 14.72
CA VAL A 542 8.00 -10.99 15.83
C VAL A 542 7.48 -9.61 15.41
N SER A 543 7.76 -9.17 14.19
CA SER A 543 7.25 -7.92 13.63
C SER A 543 5.72 -7.88 13.58
N GLU A 544 5.07 -8.97 13.15
CA GLU A 544 3.61 -9.05 13.06
C GLU A 544 2.91 -9.00 14.43
N LEU A 545 3.55 -9.54 15.48
CA LEU A 545 3.06 -9.42 16.86
C LEU A 545 3.10 -7.97 17.36
N CYS A 546 4.04 -7.15 16.88
CA CYS A 546 4.23 -5.77 17.33
C CYS A 546 3.45 -4.74 16.50
N GLY A 547 3.04 -5.08 15.27
CA GLY A 547 2.21 -4.23 14.43
C GLY A 547 2.15 -4.64 12.95
N LYS A 548 1.14 -4.13 12.24
CA LYS A 548 0.93 -4.39 10.81
C LYS A 548 1.71 -3.42 9.92
N GLY A 549 2.19 -3.91 8.77
CA GLY A 549 2.83 -3.11 7.70
C GLY A 549 4.26 -2.63 8.00
N GLY A 550 5.05 -2.40 6.94
CA GLY A 550 6.41 -1.87 7.04
C GLY A 550 6.45 -0.35 7.14
N ILE A 551 7.66 0.22 7.24
CA ILE A 551 7.85 1.69 7.34
C ILE A 551 7.23 2.46 6.18
N ALA A 552 7.29 1.91 4.96
CA ALA A 552 6.74 2.56 3.77
C ALA A 552 5.21 2.71 3.87
N ASP A 553 4.51 1.67 4.32
CA ASP A 553 3.07 1.65 4.54
C ASP A 553 2.69 2.62 5.65
N ARG A 554 3.39 2.56 6.79
CA ARG A 554 3.15 3.46 7.91
C ARG A 554 3.32 4.93 7.53
N MET A 555 4.30 5.25 6.67
CA MET A 555 4.51 6.60 6.18
C MET A 555 3.41 7.06 5.20
N ILE A 556 2.83 6.15 4.41
CA ILE A 556 1.66 6.42 3.55
C ILE A 556 0.47 6.85 4.40
N TRP A 557 0.16 6.07 5.43
CA TRP A 557 -0.91 6.37 6.40
C TRP A 557 -0.65 7.69 7.13
N PHE A 558 0.56 7.91 7.65
CA PHE A 558 0.94 9.15 8.32
C PHE A 558 0.84 10.40 7.42
N SER A 559 1.14 10.23 6.12
CA SER A 559 1.03 11.30 5.13
C SER A 559 -0.41 11.56 4.68
N GLY A 560 -1.34 10.64 4.98
CA GLY A 560 -2.74 10.74 4.56
C GLY A 560 -2.95 10.51 3.06
N PHE A 561 -2.08 9.72 2.42
CA PHE A 561 -2.25 9.41 1.00
C PHE A 561 -3.41 8.43 0.80
N PRO A 562 -4.25 8.62 -0.25
CA PRO A 562 -5.33 7.71 -0.56
C PRO A 562 -4.75 6.43 -1.18
N TYR A 563 -4.36 5.49 -0.32
CA TYR A 563 -3.78 4.20 -0.69
C TYR A 563 -4.70 3.09 -0.19
N LEU A 564 -5.20 2.29 -1.13
CA LEU A 564 -5.94 1.10 -0.82
C LEU A 564 -4.93 -0.04 -0.73
N ASP A 565 -4.59 -0.48 0.48
CA ASP A 565 -3.66 -1.59 0.64
C ASP A 565 -4.28 -2.85 0.02
N HIS A 566 -3.47 -3.59 -0.72
CA HIS A 566 -3.86 -4.85 -1.35
C HIS A 566 -3.47 -6.05 -0.49
N LYS A 567 -2.56 -5.87 0.49
CA LYS A 567 -2.13 -6.91 1.43
C LYS A 567 -3.19 -7.17 2.51
N GLU A 568 -4.13 -6.23 2.71
CA GLU A 568 -5.19 -6.33 3.71
C GLU A 568 -6.56 -6.53 3.04
N GLU A 569 -7.12 -7.73 3.22
CA GLU A 569 -8.51 -8.05 2.93
C GLU A 569 -9.35 -7.74 4.16
N HIS A 570 -10.04 -6.60 4.13
CA HIS A 570 -11.01 -6.25 5.16
C HIS A 570 -12.38 -6.77 4.76
N ASN A 571 -12.91 -7.71 5.53
CA ASN A 571 -14.28 -8.18 5.38
C ASN A 571 -15.21 -7.27 6.17
N PHE A 572 -15.70 -6.21 5.51
CA PHE A 572 -16.63 -5.29 6.14
C PHE A 572 -18.02 -5.88 6.33
N GLY A 573 -18.42 -6.87 5.51
CA GLY A 573 -19.74 -7.51 5.62
C GLY A 573 -20.91 -6.57 5.35
N VAL A 574 -20.64 -5.36 4.82
CA VAL A 574 -21.64 -4.34 4.55
C VAL A 574 -21.84 -4.12 3.05
N PRO A 575 -23.07 -3.78 2.63
CA PRO A 575 -23.33 -3.44 1.25
C PRO A 575 -22.73 -2.07 0.90
N VAL A 576 -22.28 -1.91 -0.35
CA VAL A 576 -21.72 -0.64 -0.87
C VAL A 576 -22.66 0.55 -0.71
N SER A 577 -23.98 0.32 -0.61
CA SER A 577 -24.97 1.37 -0.34
C SER A 577 -24.74 2.15 0.96
N GLN A 578 -24.00 1.62 1.93
CA GLN A 578 -23.64 2.35 3.15
C GLN A 578 -22.43 3.28 2.97
N ALA A 579 -21.56 2.98 2.00
CA ALA A 579 -20.37 3.78 1.71
C ALA A 579 -20.57 4.77 0.55
N MET A 580 -21.62 4.60 -0.26
CA MET A 580 -21.85 5.40 -1.46
C MET A 580 -22.35 6.82 -1.20
N ILE A 581 -22.08 7.71 -2.14
CA ILE A 581 -22.72 9.02 -2.22
C ILE A 581 -24.06 8.83 -2.94
N SER A 582 -25.15 9.08 -2.22
CA SER A 582 -26.52 8.93 -2.74
C SER A 582 -27.02 10.17 -3.49
N ASP A 583 -26.59 11.36 -3.05
CA ASP A 583 -26.94 12.62 -3.71
C ASP A 583 -25.92 12.97 -4.79
N VAL A 584 -26.28 12.67 -6.04
CA VAL A 584 -25.37 12.77 -7.18
C VAL A 584 -25.90 13.80 -8.17
N VAL A 585 -25.07 14.78 -8.51
CA VAL A 585 -25.35 15.74 -9.57
C VAL A 585 -25.24 15.02 -10.93
N SER A 586 -26.38 14.79 -11.57
CA SER A 586 -26.49 14.14 -12.88
C SER A 586 -26.86 15.13 -13.99
N ILE A 587 -26.49 14.81 -15.23
CA ILE A 587 -26.87 15.59 -16.41
C ILE A 587 -27.97 14.82 -17.18
N PRO A 588 -29.13 15.44 -17.48
CA PRO A 588 -30.17 14.79 -18.27
C PRO A 588 -29.76 14.67 -19.75
N SER A 589 -30.27 13.64 -20.42
CA SER A 589 -29.89 13.26 -21.78
C SER A 589 -30.23 14.35 -22.80
N THR A 590 -31.31 15.08 -22.57
CA THR A 590 -31.78 16.19 -23.41
C THR A 590 -32.30 17.32 -22.54
N GLY A 591 -32.44 18.52 -23.13
CA GLY A 591 -33.13 19.65 -22.49
C GLY A 591 -32.26 20.58 -21.66
N MET A 592 -31.06 20.18 -21.24
CA MET A 592 -30.12 21.07 -20.56
C MET A 592 -29.54 22.12 -21.54
N THR A 593 -29.46 23.38 -21.10
CA THR A 593 -28.90 24.48 -21.91
C THR A 593 -27.40 24.61 -21.72
N LEU A 594 -26.71 25.11 -22.75
CA LEU A 594 -25.26 25.35 -22.71
C LEU A 594 -24.84 26.21 -21.51
N LYS A 595 -25.60 27.26 -21.20
CA LYS A 595 -25.37 28.12 -20.01
C LYS A 595 -25.38 27.32 -18.70
N THR A 596 -26.24 26.31 -18.59
CA THR A 596 -26.33 25.47 -17.39
C THR A 596 -25.14 24.53 -17.29
N VAL A 597 -24.76 23.91 -18.40
CA VAL A 597 -23.54 23.08 -18.49
C VAL A 597 -22.29 23.89 -18.11
N GLU A 598 -22.17 25.12 -18.61
CA GLU A 598 -21.07 26.03 -18.25
C GLU A 598 -21.09 26.39 -16.78
N ARG A 599 -22.27 26.68 -16.22
CA ARG A 599 -22.41 26.95 -14.78
C ARG A 599 -21.94 25.76 -13.95
N LEU A 600 -22.28 24.52 -14.32
CA LEU A 600 -21.77 23.30 -13.66
C LEU A 600 -20.23 23.19 -13.78
N LEU A 601 -19.67 23.53 -14.94
CA LEU A 601 -18.22 23.54 -15.17
C LEU A 601 -17.47 24.71 -14.49
N THR A 602 -18.16 25.73 -13.99
CA THR A 602 -17.53 26.86 -13.28
C THR A 602 -17.73 26.77 -11.78
N ASN A 603 -18.94 26.43 -11.33
CA ASN A 603 -19.31 26.47 -9.92
C ASN A 603 -18.87 25.22 -9.15
N ASP A 604 -18.98 24.04 -9.76
CA ASP A 604 -18.70 22.78 -9.06
C ASP A 604 -17.25 22.34 -9.28
N SER A 605 -16.66 21.63 -8.32
CA SER A 605 -15.33 21.01 -8.43
C SER A 605 -15.36 19.54 -8.90
N TYR A 606 -16.54 19.02 -9.26
CA TYR A 606 -16.71 17.61 -9.65
C TYR A 606 -15.94 17.27 -10.93
N GLN A 607 -15.39 16.05 -10.94
CA GLN A 607 -14.48 15.56 -11.99
C GLN A 607 -15.20 14.77 -13.09
N GLY A 608 -16.48 14.49 -12.92
CA GLY A 608 -17.34 13.88 -13.94
C GLY A 608 -18.77 13.75 -13.43
N PHE A 609 -19.66 13.43 -14.35
CA PHE A 609 -21.10 13.50 -14.17
C PHE A 609 -21.76 12.28 -14.83
N PRO A 610 -22.62 11.54 -14.11
CA PRO A 610 -23.47 10.53 -14.74
C PRO A 610 -24.52 11.21 -15.63
N ILE A 611 -24.78 10.60 -16.78
CA ILE A 611 -25.81 10.99 -17.72
C ILE A 611 -27.05 10.15 -17.44
N VAL A 612 -28.17 10.81 -17.15
CA VAL A 612 -29.48 10.17 -16.93
C VAL A 612 -30.43 10.52 -18.07
N GLU A 613 -31.44 9.68 -18.32
CA GLU A 613 -32.44 9.97 -19.36
C GLU A 613 -33.21 11.26 -19.03
N ASP A 614 -33.74 11.33 -17.81
CA ASP A 614 -34.46 12.47 -17.24
C ASP A 614 -34.15 12.61 -15.74
N GLU A 615 -34.30 13.81 -15.18
CA GLU A 615 -34.04 14.06 -13.75
C GLU A 615 -35.02 13.31 -12.83
N THR A 616 -36.22 12.99 -13.30
CA THR A 616 -37.25 12.28 -12.53
C THR A 616 -37.05 10.76 -12.57
N THR A 617 -36.80 10.20 -13.76
CA THR A 617 -36.66 8.75 -13.93
C THR A 617 -35.30 8.24 -13.45
N ARG A 618 -34.28 9.10 -13.52
CA ARG A 618 -32.88 8.82 -13.19
C ARG A 618 -32.33 7.55 -13.85
N ILE A 619 -32.86 7.18 -15.02
CA ILE A 619 -32.37 6.01 -15.76
C ILE A 619 -30.98 6.31 -16.28
N LEU A 620 -30.00 5.47 -15.97
CA LEU A 620 -28.60 5.68 -16.31
C LEU A 620 -28.36 5.42 -17.81
N VAL A 621 -27.85 6.42 -18.51
CA VAL A 621 -27.53 6.37 -19.96
C VAL A 621 -26.02 6.27 -20.19
N GLY A 622 -25.22 6.93 -19.34
CA GLY A 622 -23.77 6.92 -19.50
C GLY A 622 -23.06 7.77 -18.45
N TYR A 623 -21.80 8.09 -18.73
CA TYR A 623 -20.96 8.93 -17.87
C TYR A 623 -20.09 9.85 -18.73
N ILE A 624 -19.90 11.09 -18.29
CA ILE A 624 -18.99 12.05 -18.94
C ILE A 624 -18.04 12.65 -17.92
N GLY A 625 -16.74 12.67 -18.23
CA GLY A 625 -15.76 13.37 -17.42
C GLY A 625 -15.83 14.89 -17.63
N ARG A 626 -15.44 15.66 -16.61
CA ARG A 626 -15.47 17.13 -16.64
C ARG A 626 -14.65 17.70 -17.79
N THR A 627 -13.52 17.08 -18.10
CA THR A 627 -12.61 17.61 -19.12
C THR A 627 -13.05 17.25 -20.52
N GLU A 628 -13.63 16.07 -20.72
CA GLU A 628 -14.28 15.67 -21.96
C GLU A 628 -15.43 16.64 -22.26
N LEU A 629 -16.24 16.95 -21.24
CA LEU A 629 -17.30 17.94 -21.34
C LEU A 629 -16.77 19.34 -21.64
N ARG A 630 -15.74 19.81 -20.93
CA ARG A 630 -15.12 21.12 -21.17
C ARG A 630 -14.49 21.21 -22.57
N TYR A 631 -13.78 20.18 -22.99
CA TYR A 631 -13.20 20.10 -24.33
C TYR A 631 -14.29 20.13 -25.40
N ALA A 632 -15.39 19.40 -25.21
CA ALA A 632 -16.51 19.37 -26.13
C ALA A 632 -17.18 20.75 -26.24
N VAL A 633 -17.41 21.44 -25.11
CA VAL A 633 -17.93 22.82 -25.07
C VAL A 633 -16.99 23.79 -25.77
N ASP A 634 -15.70 23.78 -25.42
CA ASP A 634 -14.70 24.67 -26.02
C ASP A 634 -14.54 24.44 -27.52
N ARG A 635 -14.67 23.19 -27.97
CA ARG A 635 -14.65 22.84 -29.39
C ARG A 635 -15.90 23.33 -30.10
N ALA A 636 -17.08 23.12 -29.53
CA ALA A 636 -18.34 23.58 -30.11
C ALA A 636 -18.34 25.10 -30.29
N LYS A 637 -17.80 25.86 -29.32
CA LYS A 637 -17.61 27.32 -29.41
C LYS A 637 -16.65 27.77 -30.51
N ARG A 638 -15.61 26.98 -30.80
CA ARG A 638 -14.65 27.30 -31.87
C ARG A 638 -15.20 27.01 -33.26
N GLU A 639 -16.05 26.01 -33.39
CA GLU A 639 -16.59 25.58 -34.68
C GLU A 639 -17.84 26.38 -35.10
N ARG A 640 -18.63 26.90 -34.14
CA ARG A 640 -19.89 27.60 -34.41
C ARG A 640 -20.14 28.73 -33.41
N THR A 641 -20.84 29.78 -33.86
CA THR A 641 -21.41 30.80 -32.96
C THR A 641 -22.64 30.22 -32.26
N LEU A 642 -22.52 29.95 -30.96
CA LEU A 642 -23.54 29.27 -30.16
C LEU A 642 -24.34 30.27 -29.32
N SER A 643 -25.66 30.08 -29.27
CA SER A 643 -26.49 30.78 -28.29
C SER A 643 -26.27 30.17 -26.89
N PRO A 644 -26.20 30.97 -25.82
CA PRO A 644 -26.15 30.46 -24.44
C PRO A 644 -27.33 29.55 -24.08
N LEU A 645 -28.45 29.67 -24.80
CA LEU A 645 -29.67 28.88 -24.64
C LEU A 645 -29.72 27.65 -25.57
N ALA A 646 -28.65 27.38 -26.32
CA ALA A 646 -28.58 26.18 -27.16
C ALA A 646 -28.76 24.91 -26.30
N LYS A 647 -29.61 24.00 -26.76
CA LYS A 647 -29.90 22.74 -26.06
C LYS A 647 -28.79 21.73 -26.31
N CYS A 648 -28.32 21.10 -25.25
CA CYS A 648 -27.28 20.08 -25.29
C CYS A 648 -27.92 18.69 -25.33
N ASN A 649 -27.48 17.84 -26.25
CA ASN A 649 -27.91 16.45 -26.36
C ASN A 649 -26.76 15.52 -25.96
N PHE A 650 -27.09 14.54 -25.13
CA PHE A 650 -26.17 13.56 -24.54
C PHE A 650 -26.62 12.11 -24.79
N ALA A 651 -27.61 11.86 -25.67
CA ALA A 651 -28.05 10.50 -26.00
C ALA A 651 -28.13 10.23 -27.51
N VAL A 652 -27.79 8.99 -27.88
CA VAL A 652 -28.06 8.43 -29.21
C VAL A 652 -29.57 8.16 -29.31
N THR A 653 -30.33 9.06 -29.91
CA THR A 653 -31.73 8.78 -30.24
C THR A 653 -31.79 7.82 -31.44
N ALA A 654 -32.71 6.85 -31.44
CA ALA A 654 -32.93 5.93 -32.57
C ALA A 654 -33.20 6.66 -33.91
N ALA A 655 -33.66 7.91 -33.86
CA ALA A 655 -33.82 8.78 -35.02
C ALA A 655 -32.48 9.16 -35.72
N ASN A 656 -31.36 9.21 -34.99
CA ASN A 656 -30.04 9.55 -35.55
C ASN A 656 -29.39 8.38 -36.31
N THR A 657 -29.83 7.14 -36.07
CA THR A 657 -29.34 5.96 -36.80
C THR A 657 -29.97 5.87 -38.20
N ALA A 658 -31.20 6.35 -38.37
CA ALA A 658 -31.85 6.46 -39.68
C ALA A 658 -31.21 7.56 -40.56
N ALA A 659 -30.73 8.65 -39.95
CA ALA A 659 -30.07 9.75 -40.68
C ALA A 659 -28.62 9.46 -41.11
N SER A 660 -27.97 8.46 -40.49
CA SER A 660 -26.62 8.00 -40.90
C SER A 660 -26.63 6.77 -41.82
N ALA A 661 -27.81 6.19 -42.12
CA ALA A 661 -27.96 5.08 -43.05
C ALA A 661 -28.13 5.51 -44.52
N THR A 662 -28.38 6.81 -44.79
CA THR A 662 -28.38 7.35 -46.14
C THR A 662 -27.00 7.88 -46.49
N THR A 663 -26.22 7.04 -47.18
CA THR A 663 -25.03 7.45 -47.93
C THR A 663 -25.35 8.73 -48.73
N PRO A 664 -24.62 9.85 -48.58
CA PRO A 664 -24.74 10.93 -49.54
C PRO A 664 -24.04 10.48 -50.82
N MET A 665 -24.80 9.85 -51.71
CA MET A 665 -24.45 9.78 -53.12
C MET A 665 -24.48 11.22 -53.63
N LEU A 666 -23.30 11.71 -53.97
CA LEU A 666 -23.06 13.02 -54.54
C LEU A 666 -23.66 13.05 -55.96
N HIS A 667 -24.91 13.52 -56.11
CA HIS A 667 -25.43 13.94 -57.41
C HIS A 667 -25.21 15.45 -57.58
N PRO A 668 -24.58 15.90 -58.68
CA PRO A 668 -24.35 17.31 -58.94
C PRO A 668 -25.58 17.92 -59.63
N SER A 669 -26.38 18.69 -58.89
CA SER A 669 -27.39 19.58 -59.47
C SER A 669 -27.00 21.04 -59.22
N THR A 670 -26.55 21.67 -60.31
CA THR A 670 -26.73 23.08 -60.73
C THR A 670 -26.62 24.24 -59.72
N PRO A 671 -25.84 25.29 -60.05
CA PRO A 671 -25.64 26.45 -59.18
C PRO A 671 -26.82 27.42 -59.29
N SER A 672 -27.54 27.63 -58.20
CA SER A 672 -28.46 28.76 -58.07
C SER A 672 -28.06 29.64 -56.87
N THR A 673 -27.72 30.87 -57.22
CA THR A 673 -27.78 32.13 -56.43
C THR A 673 -27.04 32.24 -55.08
N PRO A 674 -26.08 33.17 -54.96
CA PRO A 674 -25.41 33.50 -53.71
C PRO A 674 -26.16 34.61 -52.97
N LEU A 675 -27.13 34.28 -52.12
CA LEU A 675 -27.62 35.21 -51.10
C LEU A 675 -28.39 34.46 -50.00
N ASP A 676 -27.71 34.22 -48.87
CA ASP A 676 -28.24 34.27 -47.50
C ASP A 676 -27.17 33.76 -46.54
N TYR A 677 -26.18 34.62 -46.25
CA TYR A 677 -25.26 34.43 -45.13
C TYR A 677 -25.97 34.87 -43.83
N ALA A 678 -27.11 34.26 -43.53
CA ALA A 678 -27.73 34.37 -42.23
C ALA A 678 -26.89 33.54 -41.24
N THR A 679 -26.37 34.20 -40.22
CA THR A 679 -25.65 33.62 -39.10
C THR A 679 -26.59 32.66 -38.36
N SER A 680 -26.73 31.40 -38.82
CA SER A 680 -27.60 30.43 -38.16
C SER A 680 -26.97 30.06 -36.81
N THR A 681 -27.43 30.70 -35.74
CA THR A 681 -27.10 30.30 -34.38
C THR A 681 -27.60 28.87 -34.18
N ALA A 682 -26.69 27.92 -33.95
CA ALA A 682 -27.10 26.54 -33.75
C ALA A 682 -27.90 26.44 -32.44
N THR A 683 -29.14 25.98 -32.55
CA THR A 683 -30.07 25.84 -31.42
C THR A 683 -29.85 24.55 -30.64
N THR A 684 -29.11 23.58 -31.21
CA THR A 684 -28.79 22.29 -30.59
C THR A 684 -27.31 21.92 -30.77
N ILE A 685 -26.74 21.28 -29.76
CA ILE A 685 -25.34 20.80 -29.73
C ILE A 685 -25.34 19.33 -29.32
N ASP A 686 -24.65 18.49 -30.08
CA ASP A 686 -24.54 17.06 -29.78
C ASP A 686 -23.21 16.74 -29.08
N PHE A 687 -23.30 16.22 -27.86
CA PHE A 687 -22.18 15.76 -27.04
C PHE A 687 -22.08 14.24 -26.95
N THR A 688 -22.98 13.50 -27.59
CA THR A 688 -22.99 12.03 -27.63
C THR A 688 -21.63 11.38 -27.94
N PRO A 689 -20.79 11.90 -28.86
CA PRO A 689 -19.49 11.29 -29.17
C PRO A 689 -18.45 11.31 -28.04
N TYR A 690 -18.70 12.09 -26.98
CA TYR A 690 -17.77 12.27 -25.86
C TYR A 690 -18.19 11.51 -24.59
N ILE A 691 -19.30 10.78 -24.66
CA ILE A 691 -19.89 10.07 -23.51
C ILE A 691 -19.40 8.63 -23.50
N ASP A 692 -19.09 8.14 -22.30
CA ASP A 692 -18.94 6.71 -22.05
C ASP A 692 -20.32 6.09 -21.86
N THR A 693 -20.77 5.32 -22.86
CA THR A 693 -22.08 4.66 -22.84
C THR A 693 -22.09 3.36 -22.04
N THR A 694 -20.93 2.92 -21.54
CA THR A 694 -20.80 1.67 -20.76
C THR A 694 -19.96 1.89 -19.50
N PRO A 695 -20.38 2.81 -18.60
CA PRO A 695 -19.68 2.98 -17.33
C PRO A 695 -19.78 1.71 -16.49
N LEU A 696 -18.78 1.46 -15.63
CA LEU A 696 -18.82 0.33 -14.71
C LEU A 696 -19.89 0.57 -13.64
N THR A 697 -20.90 -0.31 -13.60
CA THR A 697 -22.00 -0.26 -12.63
C THR A 697 -21.96 -1.46 -11.67
N VAL A 698 -22.40 -1.25 -10.43
CA VAL A 698 -22.58 -2.30 -9.43
C VAL A 698 -23.93 -2.19 -8.74
N HIS A 699 -24.43 -3.33 -8.25
CA HIS A 699 -25.68 -3.37 -7.49
C HIS A 699 -25.48 -2.79 -6.07
N PRO A 700 -26.42 -2.01 -5.49
CA PRO A 700 -26.28 -1.39 -4.16
C PRO A 700 -26.11 -2.38 -3.00
N ARG A 701 -26.50 -3.64 -3.18
CA ARG A 701 -26.31 -4.72 -2.18
C ARG A 701 -25.00 -5.48 -2.36
N LEU A 702 -24.19 -5.14 -3.36
CA LEU A 702 -22.91 -5.80 -3.53
C LEU A 702 -22.02 -5.50 -2.31
N PRO A 703 -21.35 -6.51 -1.74
CA PRO A 703 -20.45 -6.30 -0.61
C PRO A 703 -19.36 -5.26 -0.92
N LEU A 704 -19.04 -4.42 0.06
CA LEU A 704 -18.06 -3.33 -0.12
C LEU A 704 -16.67 -3.87 -0.48
N GLU A 705 -16.28 -5.03 0.05
CA GLU A 705 -14.98 -5.65 -0.26
C GLU A 705 -14.86 -5.98 -1.75
N THR A 706 -15.93 -6.52 -2.35
CA THR A 706 -15.98 -6.81 -3.78
C THR A 706 -15.83 -5.53 -4.62
N VAL A 707 -16.44 -4.42 -4.18
CA VAL A 707 -16.30 -3.12 -4.87
C VAL A 707 -14.87 -2.58 -4.73
N MET A 708 -14.25 -2.74 -3.56
CA MET A 708 -12.84 -2.40 -3.34
C MET A 708 -11.91 -3.25 -4.21
N GLU A 709 -12.19 -4.55 -4.39
CA GLU A 709 -11.47 -5.39 -5.34
C GLU A 709 -11.60 -4.91 -6.78
N LEU A 710 -12.79 -4.46 -7.21
CA LEU A 710 -12.98 -3.89 -8.55
C LEU A 710 -12.12 -2.62 -8.72
N PHE A 711 -12.04 -1.76 -7.70
CA PHE A 711 -11.12 -0.63 -7.70
C PHE A 711 -9.65 -1.06 -7.82
N ARG A 712 -9.23 -2.10 -7.08
CA ARG A 712 -7.86 -2.63 -7.10
C ARG A 712 -7.49 -3.26 -8.44
N LYS A 713 -8.33 -4.15 -8.97
CA LYS A 713 -8.04 -5.00 -10.14
C LYS A 713 -8.24 -4.27 -11.47
N ILE A 714 -9.30 -3.47 -11.60
CA ILE A 714 -9.67 -2.79 -12.85
C ILE A 714 -9.14 -1.35 -12.87
N GLY A 715 -8.96 -0.72 -11.71
CA GLY A 715 -8.53 0.68 -11.60
C GLY A 715 -9.52 1.76 -12.06
N PRO A 716 -10.87 1.60 -11.97
CA PRO A 716 -11.80 2.67 -12.30
C PRO A 716 -11.65 3.85 -11.32
N ARG A 717 -11.92 5.09 -11.79
CA ARG A 717 -11.91 6.27 -10.90
C ARG A 717 -13.20 6.39 -10.07
N VAL A 718 -14.31 5.97 -10.67
CA VAL A 718 -15.67 6.04 -10.13
C VAL A 718 -16.37 4.75 -10.53
N ILE A 719 -17.18 4.20 -9.64
CA ILE A 719 -18.11 3.12 -9.93
C ILE A 719 -19.51 3.68 -9.69
N LEU A 720 -20.41 3.53 -10.66
CA LEU A 720 -21.79 3.96 -10.53
C LEU A 720 -22.61 2.86 -9.88
N ILE A 721 -23.57 3.22 -9.04
CA ILE A 721 -24.42 2.27 -8.35
C ILE A 721 -25.80 2.34 -8.98
N GLU A 722 -26.21 1.19 -9.51
CA GLU A 722 -27.40 1.07 -10.34
C GLU A 722 -28.35 0.05 -9.72
N HIS A 723 -29.63 0.40 -9.66
CA HIS A 723 -30.68 -0.53 -9.28
C HIS A 723 -31.82 -0.44 -10.29
N ARG A 724 -32.05 -1.54 -11.03
CA ARG A 724 -33.09 -1.64 -12.07
C ARG A 724 -32.99 -0.52 -13.14
N GLY A 725 -31.79 -0.25 -13.65
CA GLY A 725 -31.55 0.81 -14.64
C GLY A 725 -31.46 2.21 -14.06
N ARG A 726 -31.81 2.43 -12.78
CA ARG A 726 -31.79 3.76 -12.16
C ARG A 726 -30.50 4.01 -11.40
N LEU A 727 -29.97 5.22 -11.55
CA LEU A 727 -28.84 5.72 -10.77
C LEU A 727 -29.25 5.87 -9.30
N ALA A 728 -28.68 5.03 -8.44
CA ALA A 728 -28.89 5.07 -6.99
C ALA A 728 -27.78 5.85 -6.26
N GLY A 729 -26.57 5.89 -6.82
CA GLY A 729 -25.46 6.61 -6.24
C GLY A 729 -24.16 6.45 -7.03
N LEU A 730 -23.07 6.98 -6.49
CA LEU A 730 -21.72 6.75 -6.98
C LEU A 730 -20.78 6.46 -5.82
N VAL A 731 -19.72 5.70 -6.09
CA VAL A 731 -18.66 5.44 -5.11
C VAL A 731 -17.30 5.72 -5.74
N THR A 732 -16.39 6.29 -4.95
CA THR A 732 -14.99 6.51 -5.30
C THR A 732 -14.08 5.79 -4.30
N VAL A 733 -12.81 5.61 -4.65
CA VAL A 733 -11.79 5.05 -3.74
C VAL A 733 -11.73 5.81 -2.41
N LYS A 734 -11.94 7.14 -2.44
CA LYS A 734 -11.93 7.96 -1.23
C LYS A 734 -13.07 7.62 -0.29
N ASP A 735 -14.24 7.27 -0.83
CA ASP A 735 -15.42 6.95 -0.03
C ASP A 735 -15.23 5.60 0.65
N CYS A 736 -14.68 4.61 -0.06
CA CYS A 736 -14.29 3.33 0.52
C CYS A 736 -13.25 3.50 1.66
N LEU A 737 -12.22 4.32 1.44
CA LEU A 737 -11.21 4.60 2.46
C LEU A 737 -11.78 5.33 3.68
N LYS A 738 -12.68 6.29 3.46
CA LYS A 738 -13.36 6.99 4.55
C LYS A 738 -14.23 6.04 5.37
N TYR A 739 -14.89 5.10 4.70
CA TYR A 739 -15.65 4.05 5.38
C TYR A 739 -14.74 3.13 6.19
N GLN A 740 -13.61 2.69 5.61
CA GLN A 740 -12.63 1.86 6.29
C GLN A 740 -12.12 2.52 7.58
N ILE A 741 -11.66 3.78 7.52
CA ILE A 741 -11.18 4.53 8.70
C ILE A 741 -12.29 4.65 9.76
N LYS A 742 -13.53 4.87 9.33
CA LYS A 742 -14.68 4.96 10.26
C LYS A 742 -14.96 3.62 10.94
N ALA A 743 -14.86 2.52 10.20
CA ALA A 743 -15.05 1.18 10.74
C ALA A 743 -13.95 0.83 11.74
N GLU A 744 -12.68 1.06 11.38
CA GLU A 744 -11.52 0.84 12.27
C GLU A 744 -11.62 1.66 13.57
N ALA A 745 -11.98 2.94 13.48
CA ALA A 745 -12.15 3.78 14.67
C ALA A 745 -13.30 3.31 15.57
N ALA A 746 -14.37 2.75 15.01
CA ALA A 746 -15.47 2.19 15.79
C ALA A 746 -15.07 0.89 16.50
N GLU A 747 -14.27 0.03 15.85
CA GLU A 747 -13.70 -1.18 16.45
C GLU A 747 -12.75 -0.84 17.61
N GLU A 748 -11.86 0.15 17.43
CA GLU A 748 -10.95 0.61 18.49
C GLU A 748 -11.70 1.18 19.70
N GLN A 749 -12.77 1.94 19.47
CA GLN A 749 -13.63 2.46 20.54
C GLN A 749 -14.33 1.33 21.30
N GLN A 750 -14.89 0.36 20.59
CA GLN A 750 -15.52 -0.82 21.19
C GLN A 750 -14.52 -1.63 22.03
N GLN A 751 -13.29 -1.81 21.53
CA GLN A 751 -12.23 -2.49 22.29
C GLN A 751 -11.81 -1.72 23.55
N GLN A 752 -11.72 -0.39 23.48
CA GLN A 752 -11.41 0.44 24.64
C GLN A 752 -12.53 0.44 25.68
N GLU A 753 -13.80 0.51 25.25
CA GLU A 753 -14.96 0.43 26.13
C GLU A 753 -15.08 -0.96 26.77
N HIS A 754 -14.79 -2.03 26.02
CA HIS A 754 -14.77 -3.39 26.54
C HIS A 754 -13.64 -3.60 27.57
N GLN A 755 -12.44 -3.04 27.33
CA GLN A 755 -11.34 -3.04 28.32
C GLN A 755 -11.65 -2.21 29.57
N LEU A 756 -12.40 -1.11 29.45
CA LEU A 756 -12.86 -0.34 30.60
C LEU A 756 -13.93 -1.11 31.37
N GLY A 757 -14.87 -1.76 30.68
CA GLY A 757 -15.97 -2.52 31.29
C GLY A 757 -15.51 -3.75 32.07
N LEU A 758 -14.50 -4.48 31.58
CA LEU A 758 -13.90 -5.62 32.29
C LEU A 758 -13.20 -5.24 33.60
N HIS A 759 -12.75 -3.99 33.75
CA HIS A 759 -12.08 -3.51 34.95
C HIS A 759 -13.03 -3.01 36.05
N PHE A 760 -14.34 -2.85 35.76
CA PHE A 760 -15.35 -2.40 36.72
C PHE A 760 -16.08 -3.55 37.44
N HIS A 761 -15.91 -4.80 36.99
CA HIS A 761 -16.57 -5.97 37.59
C HIS A 761 -15.69 -6.82 38.51
N GLY A 762 -14.44 -6.41 38.75
CA GLY A 762 -13.55 -7.02 39.74
C GLY A 762 -13.08 -5.98 40.75
N GLU A 763 -13.41 -6.22 42.03
CA GLU A 763 -12.94 -5.54 43.24
C GLU A 763 -13.83 -4.41 43.82
N ASP A 764 -14.47 -4.76 44.93
CA ASP A 764 -14.94 -3.85 45.96
C ASP A 764 -13.83 -2.86 46.38
N GLY A 765 -14.17 -1.57 46.40
CA GLY A 765 -13.48 -0.57 47.22
C GLY A 765 -12.11 -0.08 46.72
N GLY A 766 -12.07 0.69 45.63
CA GLY A 766 -10.85 1.44 45.25
C GLY A 766 -10.85 2.19 43.91
N GLY A 767 -11.98 2.26 43.20
CA GLY A 767 -12.03 2.71 41.80
C GLY A 767 -11.59 4.14 41.51
N GLU A 768 -11.74 5.09 42.44
CA GLU A 768 -11.25 6.47 42.25
C GLU A 768 -9.71 6.53 42.28
N ASP A 769 -9.07 5.65 43.03
CA ASP A 769 -7.63 5.70 43.29
C ASP A 769 -6.83 5.09 42.11
N VAL A 770 -7.41 4.14 41.36
CA VAL A 770 -6.78 3.54 40.16
C VAL A 770 -6.88 4.44 38.94
N LEU A 771 -8.03 5.12 38.75
CA LEU A 771 -8.22 6.11 37.69
C LEU A 771 -7.38 7.37 37.93
N GLN A 772 -7.24 7.80 39.20
CA GLN A 772 -6.27 8.83 39.59
C GLN A 772 -4.83 8.36 39.45
N ARG A 773 -4.47 7.11 39.81
CA ARG A 773 -3.10 6.58 39.60
C ARG A 773 -2.75 6.40 38.13
N ARG A 774 -3.70 6.04 37.25
CA ARG A 774 -3.48 5.98 35.78
C ARG A 774 -3.44 7.37 35.15
N ARG A 775 -4.27 8.32 35.58
CA ARG A 775 -4.12 9.75 35.19
C ARG A 775 -2.81 10.32 35.71
N ARG A 776 -2.41 10.00 36.94
CA ARG A 776 -1.16 10.43 37.55
C ARG A 776 0.05 9.79 36.88
N ARG A 777 0.01 8.50 36.50
CA ARG A 777 1.04 7.89 35.63
C ARG A 777 1.09 8.51 34.25
N ARG A 778 -0.05 8.82 33.64
CA ARG A 778 -0.09 9.48 32.32
C ARG A 778 0.40 10.93 32.41
N LEU A 779 0.10 11.62 33.51
CA LEU A 779 0.62 12.96 33.83
C LEU A 779 2.09 12.92 34.26
N GLU A 780 2.57 11.88 34.94
CA GLU A 780 3.98 11.67 35.31
C GLU A 780 4.81 11.22 34.08
N GLU A 781 4.21 10.48 33.14
CA GLU A 781 4.78 10.20 31.82
C GLU A 781 4.79 11.46 30.95
N GLU A 782 3.72 12.27 30.95
CA GLU A 782 3.67 13.56 30.26
C GLU A 782 4.61 14.60 30.91
N GLU A 783 4.74 14.65 32.24
CA GLU A 783 5.70 15.48 32.98
C GLU A 783 7.12 14.97 32.83
N GLY A 784 7.34 13.65 32.84
CA GLY A 784 8.64 13.04 32.57
C GLY A 784 9.09 13.32 31.14
N GLN A 785 8.14 13.27 30.19
CA GLN A 785 8.33 13.65 28.80
C GLN A 785 8.54 15.16 28.68
N GLU A 786 7.80 16.02 29.37
CA GLU A 786 8.04 17.47 29.43
C GLU A 786 9.36 17.82 30.12
N ARG A 787 9.83 17.03 31.10
CA ARG A 787 11.15 17.19 31.74
C ARG A 787 12.27 16.78 30.80
N VAL A 788 12.13 15.67 30.07
CA VAL A 788 13.09 15.27 29.03
C VAL A 788 13.10 16.28 27.89
N TRP A 789 11.92 16.72 27.41
CA TRP A 789 11.80 17.80 26.42
C TRP A 789 12.24 19.16 26.96
N GLY A 790 12.11 19.40 28.26
CA GLY A 790 12.58 20.58 28.99
C GLY A 790 14.09 20.59 29.12
N MET A 791 14.73 19.44 29.37
CA MET A 791 16.18 19.25 29.31
C MET A 791 16.69 19.42 27.88
N ILE A 792 15.98 18.90 26.87
CA ILE A 792 16.30 19.10 25.45
C ILE A 792 16.11 20.59 25.05
N LYS A 793 15.07 21.26 25.54
CA LYS A 793 14.85 22.71 25.36
C LYS A 793 15.90 23.55 26.09
N ALA A 794 16.35 23.15 27.27
CA ALA A 794 17.43 23.81 28.00
C ALA A 794 18.78 23.63 27.28
N ALA A 795 19.05 22.44 26.73
CA ALA A 795 20.19 22.19 25.85
C ALA A 795 20.11 23.02 24.55
N ALA A 796 18.91 23.16 23.96
CA ALA A 796 18.67 24.02 22.80
C ALA A 796 18.75 25.52 23.12
N GLY A 797 18.37 25.92 24.33
CA GLY A 797 18.51 27.28 24.87
C GLY A 797 19.96 27.66 25.08
N TRP A 798 20.79 26.73 25.59
CA TRP A 798 22.23 26.92 25.72
C TRP A 798 22.92 27.10 24.35
N VAL A 799 22.45 26.40 23.32
CA VAL A 799 22.90 26.59 21.93
C VAL A 799 22.42 27.95 21.38
N SER A 800 21.19 28.37 21.68
CA SER A 800 20.67 29.70 21.31
C SER A 800 21.46 30.84 21.95
N ASP A 801 21.81 30.72 23.23
CA ASP A 801 22.59 31.73 23.96
C ASP A 801 24.04 31.78 23.47
N THR A 802 24.62 30.63 23.11
CA THR A 802 25.96 30.57 22.47
C THR A 802 25.96 31.18 21.06
N VAL A 803 24.86 31.02 20.30
CA VAL A 803 24.69 31.66 18.97
C VAL A 803 24.35 33.15 19.07
N SER A 804 23.74 33.60 20.17
CA SER A 804 23.44 35.02 20.41
C SER A 804 24.68 35.87 20.72
N SER A 805 25.77 35.26 21.21
CA SER A 805 27.04 35.94 21.46
C SER A 805 27.88 36.24 20.19
N VAL A 806 27.40 35.88 18.99
CA VAL A 806 28.13 36.02 17.71
C VAL A 806 27.43 36.98 16.72
N ARG A 807 26.36 37.67 17.11
CA ARG A 807 25.55 38.48 16.16
C ARG A 807 25.30 39.92 16.59
N GLU A 808 26.38 40.64 16.87
CA GLU A 808 26.36 42.09 16.98
C GLU A 808 26.99 42.76 15.74
N VAL A 809 26.33 42.66 14.58
CA VAL A 809 26.54 43.59 13.45
C VAL A 809 25.23 43.71 12.64
N ARG A 810 24.68 44.94 12.65
CA ARG A 810 23.87 45.62 11.60
C ARG A 810 22.32 45.51 11.66
N ASN A 811 21.73 46.52 12.32
CA ASN A 811 20.76 47.54 11.84
C ASN A 811 20.09 47.29 10.47
N GLN A 812 18.84 47.65 10.16
CA GLN A 812 17.75 48.41 10.78
C GLN A 812 16.59 48.27 9.77
N VAL A 813 15.37 47.90 10.16
CA VAL A 813 14.11 48.50 9.63
C VAL A 813 13.02 48.27 10.68
N THR A 814 12.51 49.37 11.19
CA THR A 814 11.44 49.52 12.18
C THR A 814 10.06 49.34 11.56
N TRP A 815 9.14 48.61 12.21
CA TRP A 815 7.75 49.02 12.42
C TRP A 815 7.21 48.37 13.71
N ARG A 816 6.48 49.16 14.50
CA ARG A 816 6.11 48.97 15.91
C ARG A 816 4.83 48.14 16.11
N PRO A 817 4.50 47.73 17.36
CA PRO A 817 3.78 46.52 17.72
C PRO A 817 2.30 46.77 18.04
N ASN A 818 1.50 45.69 18.09
CA ASN A 818 0.30 45.66 18.93
C ASN A 818 -0.11 44.21 19.27
N ILE A 819 -0.51 44.05 20.54
CA ILE A 819 -1.24 42.92 21.16
C ILE A 819 -0.37 41.85 21.83
N LEU A 820 0.06 42.19 23.05
CA LEU A 820 0.09 41.27 24.19
C LEU A 820 -0.50 42.05 25.38
N ILE A 821 -1.61 41.57 25.94
CA ILE A 821 -2.10 41.69 27.34
C ILE A 821 -3.57 41.26 27.39
N MET A 822 -3.90 40.50 28.44
CA MET A 822 -5.20 39.91 28.87
C MET A 822 -5.36 38.42 28.53
N ALA A 823 -5.61 37.52 29.47
CA ALA A 823 -5.79 37.65 30.91
C ALA A 823 -5.70 36.25 31.58
N ILE A 824 -5.12 36.21 32.78
CA ILE A 824 -5.33 35.16 33.78
C ILE A 824 -6.20 35.76 34.89
N GLY A 825 -7.30 35.07 35.19
CA GLY A 825 -7.98 35.05 36.48
C GLY A 825 -9.01 36.16 36.75
N ILE A 826 -10.25 35.76 37.10
CA ILE A 826 -10.89 36.01 38.42
C ILE A 826 -12.40 35.60 38.42
N ILE A 827 -12.79 34.86 39.48
CA ILE A 827 -14.11 34.57 40.11
C ILE A 827 -14.90 33.29 39.82
N GLN A 828 -15.19 32.65 40.95
CA GLN A 828 -15.97 31.47 41.31
C GLN A 828 -17.34 31.88 41.91
N ASN A 829 -18.33 30.99 41.84
CA ASN A 829 -19.66 30.95 42.47
C ASN A 829 -20.84 31.68 41.80
N SER A 830 -21.86 30.93 41.36
CA SER A 830 -23.10 30.66 42.13
C SER A 830 -24.10 29.80 41.34
N VAL A 831 -24.42 28.64 41.91
CA VAL A 831 -25.67 27.87 41.93
C VAL A 831 -26.95 28.56 41.38
N LEU A 832 -27.73 27.83 40.56
CA LEU A 832 -29.20 27.58 40.65
C LEU A 832 -29.61 26.68 39.46
N THR A 833 -29.64 25.35 39.64
CA THR A 833 -30.85 24.50 39.81
C THR A 833 -31.83 24.46 38.64
N GLY A 834 -31.96 23.28 38.02
CA GLY A 834 -33.01 22.90 37.08
C GLY A 834 -32.99 21.39 36.78
N SER A 835 -33.38 20.59 37.78
CA SER A 835 -33.84 19.19 37.77
C SER A 835 -33.34 18.19 36.68
N PRO A 836 -32.72 17.07 37.08
CA PRO A 836 -32.69 15.85 36.27
C PRO A 836 -33.97 15.04 36.51
N PHE A 837 -34.74 14.79 35.45
CA PHE A 837 -35.72 13.71 35.43
C PHE A 837 -34.96 12.39 35.46
N ALA A 838 -35.10 11.66 36.56
CA ALA A 838 -34.68 10.28 36.66
C ALA A 838 -35.55 9.42 35.75
N TYR A 839 -34.93 8.67 34.84
CA TYR A 839 -35.47 7.41 34.37
C TYR A 839 -34.46 6.32 34.72
N ARG A 840 -34.74 5.62 35.83
CA ARG A 840 -34.15 4.32 36.14
C ARG A 840 -34.64 3.35 35.07
N ALA A 841 -33.74 2.80 34.26
CA ALA A 841 -33.98 1.55 33.57
C ALA A 841 -33.11 0.49 34.26
N ASN A 842 -33.77 -0.45 34.94
CA ASN A 842 -33.19 -1.75 35.30
C ASN A 842 -32.69 -2.40 34.01
N ILE A 843 -31.42 -2.79 33.95
CA ILE A 843 -30.92 -3.70 32.91
C ILE A 843 -30.86 -5.09 33.54
N ASP A 844 -31.86 -5.91 33.21
CA ASP A 844 -31.79 -7.37 33.39
C ASP A 844 -30.63 -7.91 32.53
N THR A 845 -29.69 -8.62 33.14
CA THR A 845 -28.60 -9.32 32.46
C THR A 845 -29.13 -10.61 31.80
N ASN A 846 -28.95 -10.76 30.48
CA ASN A 846 -29.43 -11.90 29.70
C ASN A 846 -28.34 -12.99 29.57
N ARG A 847 -28.49 -14.11 30.29
CA ARG A 847 -27.46 -15.18 30.34
C ARG A 847 -27.28 -15.93 29.03
N PHE A 848 -28.28 -15.90 28.15
CA PHE A 848 -28.16 -16.46 26.79
C PHE A 848 -27.18 -15.66 25.93
N ASP A 849 -27.19 -14.33 26.04
CA ASP A 849 -26.27 -13.49 25.28
C ASP A 849 -24.82 -13.72 25.78
N ASP A 850 -24.62 -13.98 27.08
CA ASP A 850 -23.32 -14.40 27.65
C ASP A 850 -22.84 -15.75 27.10
N LEU A 851 -23.75 -16.73 26.95
CA LEU A 851 -23.43 -18.02 26.32
C LEU A 851 -22.97 -17.82 24.87
N VAL A 852 -23.64 -16.96 24.10
CA VAL A 852 -23.27 -16.68 22.70
C VAL A 852 -21.86 -16.09 22.64
N VAL A 853 -21.53 -15.14 23.51
CA VAL A 853 -20.18 -14.55 23.60
C VAL A 853 -19.15 -15.60 24.02
N ALA A 854 -19.43 -16.40 25.05
CA ALA A 854 -18.50 -17.44 25.51
C ALA A 854 -18.21 -18.50 24.44
N LEU A 855 -19.21 -18.91 23.66
CA LEU A 855 -19.03 -19.82 22.53
C LEU A 855 -18.19 -19.17 21.43
N LYS A 856 -18.39 -17.87 21.16
CA LYS A 856 -17.62 -17.11 20.16
C LYS A 856 -16.15 -16.95 20.58
N ASP A 857 -15.90 -16.65 21.85
CA ASP A 857 -14.55 -16.50 22.39
C ASP A 857 -13.79 -17.83 22.40
N ALA A 858 -14.46 -18.92 22.79
CA ALA A 858 -13.90 -20.27 22.77
C ALA A 858 -13.51 -20.74 21.35
N LEU A 859 -14.21 -20.25 20.31
CA LEU A 859 -13.88 -20.52 18.91
C LEU A 859 -12.78 -19.59 18.36
N GLY A 860 -12.49 -18.47 19.04
CA GLY A 860 -11.45 -17.51 18.69
C GLY A 860 -11.64 -16.80 17.34
N PRO A 861 -10.69 -15.94 16.92
CA PRO A 861 -10.79 -15.16 15.68
C PRO A 861 -10.41 -15.95 14.42
N CYS A 862 -9.71 -17.10 14.54
CA CYS A 862 -9.18 -17.85 13.40
C CYS A 862 -9.62 -19.33 13.34
N SER A 863 -10.24 -19.86 14.40
CA SER A 863 -10.41 -21.30 14.60
C SER A 863 -11.85 -21.77 14.38
N GLY A 864 -12.03 -23.02 13.93
CA GLY A 864 -13.28 -23.78 13.99
C GLY A 864 -13.01 -25.12 14.66
N LEU A 865 -14.00 -25.98 14.93
CA LEU A 865 -13.77 -27.30 15.58
C LEU A 865 -12.83 -28.22 14.79
N THR A 866 -12.54 -27.92 13.52
CA THR A 866 -11.57 -28.66 12.70
C THR A 866 -10.12 -28.21 12.91
N SER A 867 -9.87 -27.23 13.80
CA SER A 867 -8.52 -26.88 14.26
C SER A 867 -8.16 -27.78 15.43
N ASP A 868 -6.94 -28.33 15.45
CA ASP A 868 -6.43 -29.18 16.54
C ASP A 868 -6.48 -28.48 17.93
N ASP A 869 -6.71 -27.17 17.93
CA ASP A 869 -6.74 -26.29 19.11
C ASP A 869 -8.13 -26.13 19.76
N VAL A 870 -9.21 -26.67 19.18
CA VAL A 870 -10.59 -26.47 19.66
C VAL A 870 -11.18 -27.76 20.23
N ASP A 871 -11.31 -27.81 21.57
CA ASP A 871 -11.85 -28.97 22.30
C ASP A 871 -13.40 -29.00 22.28
N VAL A 872 -13.97 -30.03 21.62
CA VAL A 872 -15.42 -30.33 21.63
C VAL A 872 -15.96 -30.44 23.06
N GLY A 873 -15.17 -31.00 23.98
CA GLY A 873 -15.51 -31.17 25.39
C GLY A 873 -15.64 -29.84 26.14
N HIS A 874 -14.88 -28.81 25.76
CA HIS A 874 -14.99 -27.47 26.31
C HIS A 874 -16.28 -26.77 25.84
N LEU A 875 -16.57 -26.78 24.55
CA LEU A 875 -17.80 -26.18 23.99
C LEU A 875 -19.07 -26.89 24.50
N SER A 876 -19.01 -28.22 24.67
CA SER A 876 -20.09 -28.99 25.29
C SER A 876 -20.36 -28.59 26.74
N ARG A 877 -19.31 -28.24 27.50
CA ARG A 877 -19.45 -27.73 28.88
C ARG A 877 -20.12 -26.37 28.90
N LEU A 878 -19.69 -25.43 28.05
CA LEU A 878 -20.32 -24.11 27.94
C LEU A 878 -21.82 -24.19 27.64
N MET A 879 -22.23 -25.05 26.69
CA MET A 879 -23.65 -25.27 26.41
C MET A 879 -24.39 -25.93 27.59
N ARG A 880 -23.72 -26.81 28.35
CA ARG A 880 -24.33 -27.49 29.50
C ARG A 880 -24.52 -26.53 30.69
N ASP A 881 -23.58 -25.63 30.90
CA ASP A 881 -23.58 -24.68 32.03
C ASP A 881 -24.67 -23.60 31.90
N TYR A 882 -25.19 -23.38 30.69
CA TYR A 882 -26.35 -22.55 30.46
C TYR A 882 -27.66 -23.31 30.76
N ASP A 883 -28.44 -22.80 31.71
CA ASP A 883 -29.78 -23.29 32.02
C ASP A 883 -30.82 -22.51 31.20
N SER A 884 -31.67 -23.22 30.45
CA SER A 884 -32.52 -22.60 29.43
C SER A 884 -33.66 -21.77 30.03
N ASP A 885 -33.75 -20.49 29.67
CA ASP A 885 -34.90 -19.63 29.98
C ASP A 885 -35.54 -19.12 28.68
N PRO A 886 -36.81 -19.47 28.38
CA PRO A 886 -37.51 -18.99 27.19
C PRO A 886 -37.52 -17.47 27.03
N ARG A 887 -37.48 -16.69 28.10
CA ARG A 887 -37.48 -15.21 28.04
C ARG A 887 -36.23 -14.66 27.35
N GLU A 888 -35.13 -15.42 27.39
CA GLU A 888 -33.82 -15.00 26.91
C GLU A 888 -33.60 -15.28 25.41
N TRP A 889 -34.05 -16.44 24.92
CA TRP A 889 -33.81 -16.89 23.54
C TRP A 889 -35.05 -16.86 22.63
N SER A 890 -36.27 -16.67 23.17
CA SER A 890 -37.52 -16.66 22.39
C SER A 890 -37.53 -15.65 21.24
N LYS A 891 -36.78 -14.53 21.36
CA LYS A 891 -36.59 -13.56 20.27
C LYS A 891 -36.05 -14.19 18.98
N PHE A 892 -35.31 -15.28 19.09
CA PHE A 892 -34.74 -16.02 17.96
C PHE A 892 -35.59 -17.24 17.54
N ALA A 893 -36.49 -17.73 18.40
CA ALA A 893 -37.25 -18.97 18.17
C ALA A 893 -38.53 -18.73 17.36
N MET A 894 -38.40 -18.44 16.07
CA MET A 894 -39.55 -18.27 15.16
C MET A 894 -39.94 -19.61 14.52
N GLY A 895 -41.11 -20.15 14.88
CA GLY A 895 -41.66 -21.40 14.32
C GLY A 895 -42.64 -21.21 13.16
N ASP A 896 -42.90 -22.28 12.40
CA ASP A 896 -43.89 -22.35 11.32
C ASP A 896 -44.45 -23.78 11.21
N GLU A 897 -45.71 -23.99 11.58
CA GLU A 897 -46.36 -25.32 11.58
C GLU A 897 -46.38 -25.98 10.20
N SER A 898 -46.32 -25.21 9.10
CA SER A 898 -46.30 -25.76 7.75
C SER A 898 -45.02 -26.53 7.44
N ARG A 899 -43.93 -26.25 8.16
CA ARG A 899 -42.61 -26.86 7.97
C ARG A 899 -42.34 -27.93 9.04
N GLY A 900 -41.41 -28.85 8.74
CA GLY A 900 -40.94 -29.82 9.74
C GLY A 900 -40.21 -29.12 10.90
N TYR A 901 -39.37 -28.14 10.56
CA TYR A 901 -38.70 -27.26 11.49
C TYR A 901 -38.28 -25.97 10.78
N THR A 902 -38.02 -24.91 11.55
CA THR A 902 -37.42 -23.66 11.06
C THR A 902 -35.99 -23.52 11.56
N ARG A 903 -35.14 -22.82 10.80
CA ARG A 903 -33.72 -22.58 11.12
C ARG A 903 -33.53 -21.08 11.31
N ASN A 904 -33.23 -20.65 12.53
CA ASN A 904 -33.16 -19.23 12.88
C ASN A 904 -31.72 -18.88 13.29
N LEU A 905 -31.08 -17.99 12.54
CA LEU A 905 -29.70 -17.61 12.80
C LEU A 905 -29.61 -16.70 14.03
N VAL A 906 -28.80 -17.13 15.01
CA VAL A 906 -28.50 -16.36 16.23
C VAL A 906 -27.22 -15.56 16.03
N ASP A 907 -26.15 -16.22 15.62
CA ASP A 907 -24.82 -15.61 15.42
C ASP A 907 -24.02 -16.39 14.35
N GLU A 908 -23.25 -15.68 13.52
CA GLU A 908 -22.33 -16.27 12.52
C GLU A 908 -20.92 -16.50 13.09
N GLY A 909 -20.77 -16.41 14.41
CA GLY A 909 -19.53 -16.61 15.15
C GLY A 909 -18.42 -15.71 14.63
N ASN A 910 -17.40 -16.36 14.07
CA ASN A 910 -16.20 -15.80 13.46
C ASN A 910 -16.15 -16.01 11.93
N GLY A 911 -17.29 -16.32 11.28
CA GLY A 911 -17.36 -16.66 9.85
C GLY A 911 -16.96 -18.10 9.49
N LYS A 912 -16.50 -18.88 10.50
CA LYS A 912 -16.17 -20.31 10.41
C LYS A 912 -17.05 -21.20 11.31
N SER A 913 -18.09 -20.65 11.93
CA SER A 913 -19.10 -21.36 12.71
C SER A 913 -20.45 -20.68 12.56
N ASN A 914 -21.56 -21.40 12.71
CA ASN A 914 -22.89 -20.79 12.77
C ASN A 914 -23.65 -21.33 13.97
N LEU A 915 -24.24 -20.42 14.75
CA LEU A 915 -25.11 -20.72 15.87
C LEU A 915 -26.57 -20.49 15.47
N LEU A 916 -27.39 -21.53 15.54
CA LEU A 916 -28.77 -21.55 15.07
C LEU A 916 -29.73 -21.99 16.17
N VAL A 917 -30.90 -21.36 16.26
CA VAL A 917 -32.04 -21.88 17.00
C VAL A 917 -33.00 -22.56 16.02
N LEU A 918 -33.18 -23.87 16.21
CA LEU A 918 -34.13 -24.66 15.44
C LEU A 918 -35.43 -24.83 16.24
N VAL A 919 -36.56 -24.55 15.59
CA VAL A 919 -37.90 -24.73 16.18
C VAL A 919 -38.60 -25.86 15.43
N TRP A 920 -38.94 -26.92 16.15
CA TRP A 920 -39.43 -28.19 15.62
C TRP A 920 -40.95 -28.30 15.81
N SER A 921 -41.66 -28.44 14.69
CA SER A 921 -43.12 -28.55 14.70
C SER A 921 -43.57 -29.87 15.36
N PRO A 922 -44.68 -29.88 16.10
CA PRO A 922 -45.21 -31.09 16.74
C PRO A 922 -45.41 -32.24 15.75
N GLY A 923 -44.99 -33.45 16.14
CA GLY A 923 -45.12 -34.68 15.33
C GLY A 923 -44.29 -34.71 14.04
N LYS A 924 -43.38 -33.76 13.81
CA LYS A 924 -42.55 -33.67 12.60
C LYS A 924 -41.06 -33.80 12.92
N GLY A 925 -40.27 -34.09 11.90
CA GLY A 925 -38.82 -34.20 12.02
C GLY A 925 -38.08 -33.85 10.74
N SER A 926 -36.76 -33.86 10.82
CA SER A 926 -35.89 -33.69 9.67
C SER A 926 -35.96 -34.92 8.75
N PRO A 927 -35.55 -34.80 7.47
CA PRO A 927 -35.10 -35.96 6.73
C PRO A 927 -33.85 -36.58 7.39
N ILE A 928 -33.51 -37.81 7.02
CA ILE A 928 -32.21 -38.41 7.37
C ILE A 928 -31.15 -37.65 6.56
N HIS A 929 -30.16 -37.05 7.24
CA HIS A 929 -29.19 -36.16 6.59
C HIS A 929 -27.78 -36.27 7.16
N ASP A 930 -26.82 -35.81 6.35
CA ASP A 930 -25.43 -35.57 6.74
C ASP A 930 -25.20 -34.10 7.12
N HIS A 931 -24.01 -33.82 7.67
CA HIS A 931 -23.57 -32.50 8.13
C HIS A 931 -22.50 -31.89 7.22
N GLY A 932 -22.28 -32.42 6.01
CA GLY A 932 -21.33 -31.86 5.05
C GLY A 932 -19.90 -31.75 5.60
N ASN A 933 -19.47 -32.77 6.35
CA ASN A 933 -18.21 -32.85 7.08
C ASN A 933 -18.03 -31.74 8.13
N ALA A 934 -19.11 -31.39 8.82
CA ALA A 934 -19.13 -30.45 9.93
C ALA A 934 -19.46 -31.14 11.25
N HIS A 935 -18.92 -30.60 12.33
CA HIS A 935 -19.28 -30.93 13.70
C HIS A 935 -20.53 -30.15 14.11
N CYS A 936 -21.46 -30.82 14.79
CA CYS A 936 -22.69 -30.26 15.31
C CYS A 936 -22.81 -30.51 16.82
N LEU A 937 -22.89 -29.42 17.60
CA LEU A 937 -23.32 -29.47 19.00
C LEU A 937 -24.75 -28.99 19.10
N MET A 938 -25.61 -29.81 19.69
CA MET A 938 -27.04 -29.56 19.86
C MET A 938 -27.39 -29.50 21.34
N LYS A 939 -27.95 -28.38 21.82
CA LYS A 939 -28.57 -28.28 23.15
C LYS A 939 -30.09 -28.18 23.00
N ILE A 940 -30.83 -28.94 23.81
CA ILE A 940 -32.28 -28.81 23.88
C ILE A 940 -32.65 -27.63 24.79
N LEU A 941 -33.30 -26.62 24.23
CA LEU A 941 -33.71 -25.41 24.97
C LEU A 941 -35.13 -25.55 25.55
N ARG A 942 -36.02 -26.27 24.86
CA ARG A 942 -37.38 -26.52 25.35
C ARG A 942 -37.97 -27.79 24.75
N GLY A 943 -38.64 -28.58 25.57
CA GLY A 943 -39.26 -29.84 25.16
C GLY A 943 -38.25 -30.97 24.95
N ASP A 944 -38.67 -32.05 24.29
CA ASP A 944 -37.86 -33.25 24.08
C ASP A 944 -37.70 -33.52 22.57
N LEU A 945 -36.51 -33.96 22.15
CA LEU A 945 -36.23 -34.33 20.75
C LEU A 945 -35.66 -35.74 20.66
N THR A 946 -36.20 -36.54 19.75
CA THR A 946 -35.70 -37.89 19.45
C THR A 946 -34.71 -37.84 18.29
N GLU A 947 -33.47 -38.24 18.55
CA GLU A 947 -32.42 -38.44 17.54
C GLU A 947 -32.32 -39.93 17.18
N THR A 948 -32.54 -40.26 15.91
CA THR A 948 -32.29 -41.59 15.34
C THR A 948 -31.06 -41.52 14.44
N ARG A 949 -30.01 -42.29 14.75
CA ARG A 949 -28.78 -42.41 13.96
C ARG A 949 -28.82 -43.65 13.09
N TYR A 950 -28.28 -43.53 11.88
CA TYR A 950 -28.20 -44.58 10.88
C TYR A 950 -26.77 -44.73 10.36
N ALA A 951 -26.43 -45.96 9.97
CA ALA A 951 -25.17 -46.22 9.27
C ALA A 951 -25.20 -45.61 7.87
N PHE A 952 -24.03 -45.22 7.36
CA PHE A 952 -23.91 -44.83 5.96
C PHE A 952 -24.22 -46.04 5.07
N PRO A 953 -24.92 -45.85 3.93
CA PRO A 953 -25.23 -46.95 3.02
C PRO A 953 -23.94 -47.43 2.32
N GLU A 954 -23.53 -48.68 2.56
CA GLU A 954 -22.35 -49.31 1.92
C GLU A 954 -22.76 -50.21 0.72
N GLY A 955 -22.20 -49.94 -0.47
CA GLY A 955 -22.35 -50.77 -1.69
C GLY A 955 -23.26 -50.19 -2.81
N GLU A 956 -23.17 -50.74 -4.03
CA GLU A 956 -23.91 -50.27 -5.23
C GLU A 956 -25.34 -50.86 -5.36
N GLY A 957 -26.14 -50.88 -4.28
CA GLY A 957 -27.53 -51.36 -4.35
C GLY A 957 -28.49 -50.60 -3.42
N GLU A 958 -29.76 -50.46 -3.83
CA GLU A 958 -30.80 -49.84 -3.01
C GLU A 958 -31.17 -50.77 -1.84
N LYS A 959 -30.87 -50.34 -0.61
CA LYS A 959 -31.13 -51.06 0.64
C LYS A 959 -31.67 -50.10 1.70
N PRO A 960 -32.54 -50.56 2.62
CA PRO A 960 -33.04 -49.72 3.71
C PRO A 960 -31.91 -49.27 4.65
N MET A 961 -32.03 -48.05 5.16
CA MET A 961 -31.06 -47.46 6.08
C MET A 961 -31.07 -48.22 7.41
N GLN A 962 -29.91 -48.68 7.86
CA GLN A 962 -29.77 -49.41 9.12
C GLN A 962 -29.67 -48.45 10.31
N VAL A 963 -30.58 -48.57 11.27
CA VAL A 963 -30.55 -47.80 12.53
C VAL A 963 -29.39 -48.28 13.40
N ILE A 964 -28.54 -47.35 13.83
CA ILE A 964 -27.46 -47.59 14.81
C ILE A 964 -28.00 -47.38 16.22
N SER A 965 -28.70 -46.27 16.45
CA SER A 965 -29.23 -45.92 17.76
C SER A 965 -30.42 -44.97 17.65
N GLU A 966 -31.30 -45.02 18.64
CA GLU A 966 -32.38 -44.05 18.82
C GLU A 966 -32.36 -43.58 20.27
N LYS A 967 -32.28 -42.26 20.47
CA LYS A 967 -32.17 -41.65 21.79
C LYS A 967 -33.05 -40.40 21.88
N VAL A 968 -33.82 -40.30 22.95
CA VAL A 968 -34.57 -39.09 23.31
C VAL A 968 -33.67 -38.21 24.18
N HIS A 969 -33.44 -36.98 23.72
CA HIS A 969 -32.71 -35.95 24.47
C HIS A 969 -33.71 -35.02 25.13
N LYS A 970 -33.57 -34.84 26.45
CA LYS A 970 -34.47 -34.01 27.27
C LYS A 970 -34.05 -32.55 27.29
N GLU A 971 -34.95 -31.68 27.74
CA GLU A 971 -34.65 -30.28 28.00
C GLU A 971 -33.36 -30.09 28.80
N ASN A 972 -32.56 -29.09 28.41
CA ASN A 972 -31.21 -28.78 28.89
C ASN A 972 -30.09 -29.78 28.55
N GLU A 973 -30.38 -30.95 27.99
CA GLU A 973 -29.34 -31.89 27.54
C GLU A 973 -28.58 -31.36 26.31
N VAL A 974 -27.31 -31.79 26.22
CA VAL A 974 -26.41 -31.46 25.10
C VAL A 974 -25.97 -32.75 24.41
N ALA A 975 -26.11 -32.77 23.09
CA ALA A 975 -25.74 -33.86 22.20
C ALA A 975 -24.70 -33.40 21.18
N TYR A 976 -23.94 -34.35 20.65
CA TYR A 976 -22.89 -34.12 19.66
C TYR A 976 -23.06 -35.07 18.48
N MET A 977 -22.89 -34.55 17.27
CA MET A 977 -22.96 -35.28 16.02
C MET A 977 -21.88 -34.81 15.04
N ALA A 978 -21.33 -35.75 14.27
CA ALA A 978 -20.45 -35.52 13.13
C ALA A 978 -20.65 -36.66 12.13
N ASP A 979 -20.27 -36.47 10.87
CA ASP A 979 -20.49 -37.48 9.81
C ASP A 979 -19.71 -38.78 10.07
N GLU A 980 -18.64 -38.76 10.85
CA GLU A 980 -17.93 -39.98 11.28
C GLU A 980 -18.80 -40.91 12.14
N LEU A 981 -19.83 -40.37 12.81
CA LEU A 981 -20.74 -41.12 13.67
C LEU A 981 -21.97 -41.67 12.91
N GLY A 982 -22.07 -41.42 11.60
CA GLY A 982 -23.19 -41.82 10.76
C GLY A 982 -24.01 -40.64 10.23
N VAL A 983 -25.21 -40.93 9.73
CA VAL A 983 -26.22 -39.93 9.37
C VAL A 983 -27.37 -39.99 10.36
N HIS A 984 -28.12 -38.91 10.53
CA HIS A 984 -29.18 -38.92 11.54
C HIS A 984 -30.45 -38.20 11.11
N ARG A 985 -31.49 -38.41 11.91
CA ARG A 985 -32.75 -37.69 11.86
C ARG A 985 -33.10 -37.23 13.27
N VAL A 986 -33.53 -35.98 13.40
CA VAL A 986 -34.08 -35.44 14.64
C VAL A 986 -35.57 -35.18 14.45
N SER A 987 -36.38 -35.61 15.41
CA SER A 987 -37.85 -35.48 15.35
C SER A 987 -38.43 -35.06 16.69
N ASN A 988 -39.46 -34.22 16.61
CA ASN A 988 -40.30 -33.87 17.75
C ASN A 988 -41.51 -34.81 17.78
N GLN A 989 -41.51 -35.77 18.70
CA GLN A 989 -42.63 -36.69 18.92
C GLN A 989 -43.69 -36.13 19.89
N GLY A 990 -43.43 -34.95 20.46
CA GLY A 990 -44.34 -34.26 21.37
C GLY A 990 -45.51 -33.58 20.65
N SER A 991 -46.49 -33.15 21.44
CA SER A 991 -47.68 -32.41 20.98
C SER A 991 -47.50 -30.89 20.92
N ASP A 992 -46.41 -30.35 21.49
CA ASP A 992 -46.05 -28.92 21.47
C ASP A 992 -44.72 -28.70 20.73
N PHE A 993 -44.42 -27.45 20.37
CA PHE A 993 -43.15 -27.09 19.73
C PHE A 993 -41.96 -27.39 20.63
N ALA A 994 -40.92 -27.99 20.05
CA ALA A 994 -39.64 -28.17 20.70
C ALA A 994 -38.60 -27.20 20.12
N VAL A 995 -37.64 -26.77 20.93
CA VAL A 995 -36.62 -25.79 20.54
C VAL A 995 -35.23 -26.31 20.91
N SER A 996 -34.29 -26.17 19.98
CA SER A 996 -32.90 -26.58 20.19
C SER A 996 -31.92 -25.56 19.64
N LEU A 997 -30.80 -25.37 20.32
CA LEU A 997 -29.64 -24.57 19.90
C LEU A 997 -28.63 -25.48 19.20
N HIS A 998 -28.16 -25.09 18.02
CA HIS A 998 -27.21 -25.85 17.20
C HIS A 998 -26.00 -25.00 16.85
N LEU A 999 -24.80 -25.49 17.18
CA LEU A 999 -23.53 -24.90 16.74
C LEU A 999 -22.90 -25.81 15.69
N TYR A 1000 -22.80 -25.30 14.46
CA TYR A 1000 -22.18 -25.99 13.33
C TYR A 1000 -20.81 -25.42 13.02
N THR A 1001 -19.78 -26.27 12.94
CA THR A 1001 -18.45 -25.84 12.50
C THR A 1001 -17.73 -26.95 11.72
N PRO A 1002 -17.19 -26.67 10.51
CA PRO A 1002 -17.36 -25.45 9.75
C PRO A 1002 -18.82 -25.35 9.23
N PRO A 1003 -19.35 -24.17 8.84
CA PRO A 1003 -20.73 -24.00 8.40
C PRO A 1003 -20.95 -24.52 6.95
N ASN A 1004 -20.42 -25.69 6.64
CA ASN A 1004 -20.43 -26.30 5.31
C ASN A 1004 -21.84 -26.53 4.81
N VAL A 1005 -22.78 -26.94 5.67
CA VAL A 1005 -24.19 -27.13 5.29
C VAL A 1005 -24.85 -25.82 4.84
N ALA A 1006 -24.49 -24.69 5.47
CA ALA A 1006 -25.02 -23.38 5.10
C ALA A 1006 -24.45 -22.87 3.76
N LYS A 1007 -23.19 -23.20 3.45
CA LYS A 1007 -22.49 -22.73 2.23
C LYS A 1007 -22.63 -23.68 1.02
N GLY A 1008 -22.59 -24.99 1.26
CA GLY A 1008 -22.55 -26.03 0.24
C GLY A 1008 -23.81 -26.90 0.15
N GLY A 1009 -24.66 -26.92 1.18
CA GLY A 1009 -25.81 -27.82 1.29
C GLY A 1009 -25.50 -29.12 2.04
N CYS A 1010 -26.51 -29.98 2.17
CA CYS A 1010 -26.37 -31.32 2.76
C CYS A 1010 -27.00 -32.37 1.86
N HIS A 1011 -26.66 -33.63 2.09
CA HIS A 1011 -27.34 -34.75 1.48
C HIS A 1011 -28.43 -35.28 2.40
N ILE A 1012 -29.55 -35.64 1.80
CA ILE A 1012 -30.63 -36.36 2.45
C ILE A 1012 -30.73 -37.78 1.89
N PHE A 1013 -31.10 -38.71 2.75
CA PHE A 1013 -31.16 -40.14 2.46
C PHE A 1013 -32.59 -40.65 2.62
N ASN A 1014 -33.04 -41.45 1.66
CA ASN A 1014 -34.31 -42.14 1.77
C ASN A 1014 -34.20 -43.33 2.73
N ALA A 1015 -35.14 -43.46 3.67
CA ALA A 1015 -35.09 -44.50 4.71
C ALA A 1015 -35.26 -45.94 4.16
N GLU A 1016 -36.04 -46.14 3.11
CA GLU A 1016 -36.36 -47.46 2.55
C GLU A 1016 -35.36 -47.93 1.50
N THR A 1017 -34.80 -46.99 0.72
CA THR A 1017 -33.92 -47.32 -0.41
C THR A 1017 -32.46 -46.93 -0.21
N GLY A 1018 -32.14 -46.14 0.83
CA GLY A 1018 -30.79 -45.63 1.08
C GLY A 1018 -30.32 -44.60 0.04
N LYS A 1019 -31.18 -44.23 -0.91
CA LYS A 1019 -30.83 -43.35 -2.02
C LYS A 1019 -30.49 -41.94 -1.54
N LYS A 1020 -29.32 -41.47 -1.95
CA LYS A 1020 -28.75 -40.17 -1.61
C LYS A 1020 -29.24 -39.08 -2.58
N SER A 1021 -29.67 -37.94 -2.07
CA SER A 1021 -30.01 -36.74 -2.85
C SER A 1021 -29.43 -35.47 -2.22
N HIS A 1022 -28.92 -34.55 -3.03
CA HIS A 1022 -28.24 -33.35 -2.53
C HIS A 1022 -29.17 -32.13 -2.55
N ILE A 1023 -29.29 -31.45 -1.41
CA ILE A 1023 -30.07 -30.22 -1.26
C ILE A 1023 -29.12 -29.02 -1.27
N LYS A 1024 -29.11 -28.29 -2.39
CA LYS A 1024 -28.36 -27.03 -2.51
C LYS A 1024 -29.08 -25.92 -1.75
N ASN A 1025 -28.36 -25.19 -0.90
CA ASN A 1025 -28.81 -24.04 -0.11
C ASN A 1025 -29.83 -24.35 1.00
N CYS A 1026 -29.35 -24.84 2.13
CA CYS A 1026 -30.12 -24.83 3.37
C CYS A 1026 -30.15 -23.39 3.93
N GLY A 1027 -31.14 -22.60 3.49
CA GLY A 1027 -31.33 -21.21 3.95
C GLY A 1027 -31.86 -21.09 5.38
N TYR A 1028 -31.91 -19.85 5.89
CA TYR A 1028 -32.49 -19.51 7.20
C TYR A 1028 -33.93 -19.01 7.03
N TYR A 1029 -34.76 -19.26 8.04
CA TYR A 1029 -36.12 -18.73 8.14
C TYR A 1029 -36.14 -17.32 8.74
N SER A 1030 -35.27 -17.08 9.71
CA SER A 1030 -35.02 -15.77 10.30
C SER A 1030 -33.53 -15.60 10.60
N ALA A 1031 -33.09 -14.35 10.73
CA ALA A 1031 -31.74 -14.01 11.17
C ALA A 1031 -31.79 -12.89 12.21
N TYR A 1032 -31.03 -13.06 13.30
CA TYR A 1032 -30.91 -12.09 14.39
C TYR A 1032 -32.27 -11.67 14.96
N GLY A 1033 -33.20 -12.63 15.05
CA GLY A 1033 -34.56 -12.41 15.57
C GLY A 1033 -35.49 -11.65 14.62
N LYS A 1034 -35.17 -11.61 13.31
CA LYS A 1034 -36.03 -11.02 12.27
C LYS A 1034 -36.24 -12.00 11.12
N LYS A 1035 -37.51 -12.22 10.75
CA LYS A 1035 -37.89 -13.09 9.62
C LYS A 1035 -37.31 -12.57 8.30
N LEU A 1036 -36.74 -13.48 7.49
CA LEU A 1036 -36.07 -13.18 6.22
C LEU A 1036 -37.02 -13.11 5.03
#